data_AF-A0A497VHJ6-F1
#
_entry.id   AF-A0A497VHJ6-F1
#
_cell.length_a   1.000
_cell.length_b   1.000
_cell.length_c   1.000
_cell.angle_alpha   90.00
_cell.angle_beta   90.00
_cell.angle_gamma   90.00
#
_symmetry.space_group_name_H-M   'P 1'
#
loop_
_entity.id
_entity.type
_entity.pdbx_description
1 polymer ?
#
loop_
_entity_poly.entity_id
_entity_poly.type
_entity_poly.pdbx_seq_one_letter_code
_entity_poly.pdbx_strand_id
1 'polypeptide(L)'
;MNETPTPVTIEPARASFFANASFVWIIPLLALAIALGVAWQSYNDRGPLIEIVFENGAGIAERETELRFRDVAVGVVEKVKFASNLSGVIAFVRLDKEVSPYVDVGSSFWVVRPELSAQGVSGLETVLSGVYIEGSWDGEIGPPQSEFKGLKDTPLYRYGREGLEITLRTTSGGNLTDDSPITFRGIEVGRVGKAHISQQGSFAVAEAIIYHPHSRLVSATTRFWDTSGFTFSVGPGGAEIDFSSLATLVSGGLTFETFVSSGGRVSDGMSFEVFADEESARDSVFNASEAEPLQMRVVFEDSISGLAVDAPVELSGFPIGRVTGVSGVIDADAFGDERVRLNALIDIQPARLGLTDEVTPEAALQFLSRRIEEGLRARLASASLLAGGLKIELVDTENAPLYVVQSGEGIIPVIPSTANDISDVTATVAGVVSRINNLPIEELLNSAIQFLNSADALISNEDLRETPKVVRALLGDVRDIVGSDDVQAIPVKLNATLGRFETLLAQLEKDKFTTQLVAAVDAAAAAANGVNASVEGVPALVKQLQAVAAKAETLPLEDLTTQLTTLTASADAILGTDAAKQLPADLGAALNEINATLRELREGGAVTNINATLDSARKAADAVATSTQDLPALVERVRLVLNQANQTIAGYNKGDVLSRDAQSALRDISKAAEAMTSLARMLERNPGSLIRGR
;
A
#
# COMPACT_ATOMS: atom_id res chain seq x y z
N MET A 1 87.64 -65.03 87.49
CA MET A 1 86.90 -63.75 87.55
C MET A 1 86.83 -63.22 86.14
N ASN A 2 85.61 -62.97 85.68
CA ASN A 2 85.27 -62.52 84.33
C ASN A 2 85.65 -61.05 84.17
N GLU A 3 86.34 -60.70 83.08
CA GLU A 3 86.37 -59.33 82.58
C GLU A 3 85.68 -59.31 81.21
N THR A 4 84.46 -58.79 81.21
CA THR A 4 83.67 -58.47 80.02
C THR A 4 84.13 -57.13 79.45
N PRO A 5 84.35 -56.98 78.13
CA PRO A 5 84.61 -55.68 77.54
C PRO A 5 83.30 -54.88 77.37
N THR A 6 83.42 -53.55 77.52
CA THR A 6 82.34 -52.56 77.42
C THR A 6 81.60 -52.58 76.08
N PRO A 7 80.27 -52.36 76.06
CA PRO A 7 79.49 -52.40 74.84
C PRO A 7 79.76 -51.16 73.96
N VAL A 8 80.10 -51.41 72.69
CA VAL A 8 80.20 -50.37 71.65
C VAL A 8 78.77 -49.98 71.25
N THR A 9 78.44 -48.71 71.41
CA THR A 9 77.16 -48.16 70.94
C THR A 9 77.23 -48.00 69.42
N ILE A 10 76.45 -48.81 68.70
CA ILE A 10 76.27 -48.67 67.25
C ILE A 10 75.04 -47.80 67.04
N GLU A 11 75.23 -46.53 66.67
CA GLU A 11 74.14 -45.72 66.12
C GLU A 11 73.76 -46.27 64.73
N PRO A 12 72.47 -46.54 64.46
CA PRO A 12 72.05 -46.93 63.12
C PRO A 12 72.27 -45.76 62.17
N ALA A 13 73.09 -45.98 61.14
CA ALA A 13 73.21 -45.04 60.02
C ALA A 13 71.81 -44.76 59.48
N ARG A 14 71.38 -43.49 59.50
CA ARG A 14 70.11 -43.05 58.90
C ARG A 14 70.04 -43.60 57.48
N ALA A 15 69.16 -44.56 57.25
CA ALA A 15 68.86 -45.05 55.93
C ALA A 15 68.34 -43.87 55.10
N SER A 16 69.17 -43.36 54.20
CA SER A 16 68.76 -42.37 53.22
C SER A 16 67.67 -43.01 52.36
N PHE A 17 66.47 -42.42 52.40
CA PHE A 17 65.28 -42.90 51.67
C PHE A 17 65.51 -43.00 50.14
N PHE A 18 66.59 -42.39 49.64
CA PHE A 18 66.94 -42.35 48.21
C PHE A 18 67.99 -43.39 47.77
N ALA A 19 68.52 -44.23 48.65
CA ALA A 19 69.59 -45.16 48.29
C ALA A 19 69.17 -46.31 47.33
N ASN A 20 67.87 -46.55 47.17
CA ASN A 20 67.30 -47.59 46.29
C ASN A 20 66.32 -47.06 45.24
N ALA A 21 66.28 -45.75 44.96
CA ALA A 21 65.44 -45.23 43.89
C ALA A 21 66.02 -45.66 42.54
N SER A 22 65.48 -46.74 41.97
CA SER A 22 65.95 -47.27 40.69
C SER A 22 65.68 -46.25 39.58
N PHE A 23 66.66 -46.09 38.68
CA PHE A 23 66.59 -45.22 37.50
C PHE A 23 65.33 -45.48 36.63
N VAL A 24 64.69 -46.65 36.79
CA VAL A 24 63.45 -47.06 36.13
C VAL A 24 62.26 -46.12 36.45
N TRP A 25 62.23 -45.48 37.63
CA TRP A 25 61.15 -44.56 38.03
C TRP A 25 61.21 -43.17 37.38
N ILE A 26 62.31 -42.82 36.70
CA ILE A 26 62.45 -41.53 36.04
C ILE A 26 61.50 -41.41 34.85
N ILE A 27 61.31 -42.49 34.09
CA ILE A 27 60.47 -42.48 32.87
C ILE A 27 58.98 -42.20 33.21
N PRO A 28 58.34 -42.88 34.19
CA PRO A 28 56.96 -42.56 34.59
C PRO A 28 56.78 -41.15 35.14
N LEU A 29 57.74 -40.65 35.93
CA LEU A 29 57.69 -39.29 36.48
C LEU A 29 57.83 -38.23 35.38
N LEU A 30 58.72 -38.45 34.41
CA LEU A 30 58.86 -37.59 33.24
C LEU A 30 57.58 -37.60 32.39
N ALA A 31 56.98 -38.77 32.16
CA ALA A 31 55.72 -38.89 31.44
C ALA A 31 54.57 -38.17 32.16
N LEU A 32 54.49 -38.27 33.49
CA LEU A 32 53.51 -37.55 34.30
C LEU A 32 53.73 -36.03 34.23
N ALA A 33 54.98 -35.56 34.29
CA ALA A 33 55.30 -34.15 34.17
C ALA A 33 54.92 -33.59 32.78
N ILE A 34 55.18 -34.34 31.71
CA ILE A 34 54.74 -33.98 30.35
C ILE A 34 53.21 -33.97 30.27
N ALA A 35 52.53 -34.99 30.82
CA ALA A 35 51.07 -35.03 30.83
C ALA A 35 50.45 -33.87 31.60
N LEU A 36 51.00 -33.52 32.77
CA LEU A 36 50.59 -32.34 33.53
C LEU A 36 50.90 -31.04 32.78
N GLY A 37 52.05 -30.97 32.09
CA GLY A 37 52.41 -29.83 31.24
C GLY A 37 51.43 -29.63 30.09
N VAL A 38 51.08 -30.70 29.36
CA VAL A 38 50.08 -30.67 28.28
C VAL A 38 48.70 -30.34 28.82
N ALA A 39 48.30 -30.89 29.97
CA ALA A 39 47.03 -30.56 30.62
C ALA A 39 46.96 -29.09 31.03
N TRP A 40 48.05 -28.55 31.58
CA TRP A 40 48.15 -27.13 31.96
C TRP A 40 48.10 -26.22 30.74
N GLN A 41 48.87 -26.54 29.70
CA GLN A 41 48.84 -25.80 28.45
C GLN A 41 47.43 -25.83 27.83
N SER A 42 46.81 -26.99 27.73
CA SER A 42 45.43 -27.15 27.25
C SER A 42 44.40 -26.40 28.10
N TYR A 43 44.64 -26.24 29.40
CA TYR A 43 43.78 -25.44 30.27
C TYR A 43 43.99 -23.93 30.05
N ASN A 44 45.24 -23.50 29.91
CA ASN A 44 45.61 -22.09 29.75
C ASN A 44 45.37 -21.54 28.33
N ASP A 45 45.26 -22.42 27.35
CA ASP A 45 44.91 -22.09 25.97
C ASP A 45 43.39 -21.92 25.78
N ARG A 46 42.57 -22.35 26.75
CA ARG A 46 41.13 -22.09 26.75
C ARG A 46 40.87 -20.64 27.09
N GLY A 47 39.96 -20.00 26.36
CA GLY A 47 39.45 -18.69 26.76
C GLY A 47 38.49 -18.78 27.96
N PRO A 48 38.12 -17.60 28.50
CA PRO A 48 37.26 -17.50 29.68
C PRO A 48 35.85 -18.00 29.40
N LEU A 49 35.17 -18.41 30.48
CA LEU A 49 33.76 -18.78 30.45
C LEU A 49 32.95 -17.55 30.87
N ILE A 50 31.98 -17.16 30.04
CA ILE A 50 31.02 -16.09 30.34
C ILE A 50 29.62 -16.69 30.52
N GLU A 51 28.78 -16.00 31.28
CA GLU A 51 27.40 -16.36 31.56
C GLU A 51 26.48 -15.34 30.86
N ILE A 52 25.59 -15.82 30.00
CA ILE A 52 24.62 -14.95 29.32
C ILE A 52 23.21 -15.39 29.72
N VAL A 53 22.45 -14.47 30.32
CA VAL A 53 21.11 -14.70 30.84
C VAL A 53 20.08 -14.26 29.81
N PHE A 54 19.34 -15.22 29.23
CA PHE A 54 18.24 -14.96 28.31
C PHE A 54 16.88 -15.24 28.97
N GLU A 55 15.86 -14.44 28.64
CA GLU A 55 14.48 -14.73 29.08
C GLU A 55 13.94 -16.01 28.44
N ASN A 56 14.34 -16.30 27.20
CA ASN A 56 13.96 -17.50 26.45
C ASN A 56 15.19 -18.15 25.83
N GLY A 57 15.45 -19.42 26.17
CA GLY A 57 16.57 -20.21 25.63
C GLY A 57 16.17 -21.21 24.54
N ALA A 58 14.98 -21.08 23.94
CA ALA A 58 14.52 -21.98 22.90
C ALA A 58 15.52 -22.08 21.74
N GLY A 59 15.99 -23.29 21.46
CA GLY A 59 16.96 -23.57 20.40
C GLY A 59 18.44 -23.50 20.83
N ILE A 60 18.76 -22.98 22.02
CA ILE A 60 20.13 -23.01 22.54
C ILE A 60 20.44 -24.42 23.06
N ALA A 61 21.43 -25.06 22.45
CA ALA A 61 21.86 -26.41 22.78
C ALA A 61 23.30 -26.45 23.30
N GLU A 62 23.50 -27.28 24.33
CA GLU A 62 24.82 -27.51 24.93
C GLU A 62 25.77 -28.15 23.92
N ARG A 63 26.95 -27.54 23.74
CA ARG A 63 28.05 -27.96 22.84
C ARG A 63 27.73 -27.90 21.34
N GLU A 64 26.58 -27.38 20.96
CA GLU A 64 26.15 -27.23 19.56
C GLU A 64 26.00 -25.75 19.18
N THR A 65 25.45 -24.92 20.07
CA THR A 65 25.25 -23.49 19.79
C THR A 65 26.56 -22.73 19.85
N GLU A 66 26.89 -22.02 18.78
CA GLU A 66 28.06 -21.15 18.67
C GLU A 66 27.73 -19.71 19.09
N LEU A 67 28.71 -19.01 19.64
CA LEU A 67 28.72 -17.55 19.72
C LEU A 67 29.43 -17.01 18.48
N ARG A 68 28.79 -16.07 17.78
CA ARG A 68 29.32 -15.45 16.57
C ARG A 68 29.49 -13.95 16.72
N PHE A 69 30.51 -13.42 16.07
CA PHE A 69 30.73 -11.98 15.88
C PHE A 69 31.01 -11.73 14.40
N ARG A 70 30.18 -10.88 13.77
CA ARG A 70 30.28 -10.60 12.32
C ARG A 70 30.34 -11.88 11.48
N ASP A 71 29.41 -12.81 11.76
CA ASP A 71 29.30 -14.13 11.13
C ASP A 71 30.47 -15.10 11.34
N VAL A 72 31.44 -14.77 12.21
CA VAL A 72 32.56 -15.64 12.57
C VAL A 72 32.32 -16.27 13.94
N ALA A 73 32.48 -17.59 14.05
CA ALA A 73 32.42 -18.28 15.34
C ALA A 73 33.61 -17.87 16.23
N VAL A 74 33.29 -17.41 17.43
CA VAL A 74 34.25 -16.87 18.42
C VAL A 74 34.04 -17.45 19.83
N GLY A 75 33.20 -18.48 19.93
CA GLY A 75 32.93 -19.20 21.15
C GLY A 75 31.87 -20.28 20.97
N VAL A 76 31.69 -21.12 21.99
CA VAL A 76 30.71 -22.22 21.99
C VAL A 76 30.01 -22.30 23.35
N VAL A 77 28.71 -22.56 23.32
CA VAL A 77 27.91 -22.83 24.54
C VAL A 77 28.37 -24.17 25.13
N GLU A 78 28.97 -24.14 26.32
CA GLU A 78 29.40 -25.35 27.02
C GLU A 78 28.33 -25.97 27.88
N LYS A 79 27.39 -25.16 28.38
CA LYS A 79 26.35 -25.62 29.29
C LYS A 79 25.16 -24.67 29.27
N VAL A 80 23.97 -25.23 29.46
CA VAL A 80 22.73 -24.47 29.60
C VAL A 80 22.09 -24.83 30.94
N LYS A 81 21.66 -23.84 31.72
CA LYS A 81 20.92 -24.03 32.98
C LYS A 81 19.72 -23.09 33.05
N PHE A 82 18.75 -23.41 33.87
CA PHE A 82 17.73 -22.43 34.24
C PHE A 82 18.25 -21.48 35.30
N ALA A 83 17.79 -20.23 35.25
CA ALA A 83 17.98 -19.27 36.35
C ALA A 83 17.30 -19.79 37.62
N SER A 84 17.76 -19.33 38.80
CA SER A 84 17.35 -19.87 40.10
C SER A 84 15.83 -19.81 40.37
N ASN A 85 15.14 -18.87 39.73
CA ASN A 85 13.70 -18.63 39.80
C ASN A 85 12.93 -19.14 38.55
N LEU A 86 13.61 -19.85 37.64
CA LEU A 86 13.09 -20.27 36.34
C LEU A 86 12.62 -19.11 35.43
N SER A 87 13.03 -17.87 35.70
CA SER A 87 12.63 -16.70 34.87
C SER A 87 13.39 -16.60 33.55
N GLY A 88 14.31 -17.53 33.27
CA GLY A 88 15.15 -17.51 32.10
C GLY A 88 16.15 -18.66 32.06
N VAL A 89 17.01 -18.62 31.06
CA VAL A 89 18.03 -19.61 30.75
C VAL A 89 19.40 -18.94 30.78
N ILE A 90 20.35 -19.55 31.49
CA ILE A 90 21.75 -19.14 31.58
C ILE A 90 22.56 -20.02 30.63
N ALA A 91 23.11 -19.40 29.59
CA ALA A 91 24.06 -20.03 28.68
C ALA A 91 25.49 -19.75 29.16
N PHE A 92 26.24 -20.80 29.45
CA PHE A 92 27.66 -20.72 29.78
C PHE A 92 28.45 -20.84 28.47
N VAL A 93 29.00 -19.73 27.99
CA VAL A 93 29.69 -19.66 26.71
C VAL A 93 31.19 -19.58 26.94
N ARG A 94 31.96 -20.47 26.33
CA ARG A 94 33.41 -20.37 26.35
C ARG A 94 33.86 -19.54 25.16
N LEU A 95 34.53 -18.42 25.44
CA LEU A 95 35.06 -17.53 24.42
C LEU A 95 36.39 -18.04 23.88
N ASP A 96 36.70 -17.65 22.65
CA ASP A 96 38.05 -17.77 22.12
C ASP A 96 38.97 -16.74 22.79
N LYS A 97 40.20 -17.19 23.07
CA LYS A 97 41.19 -16.40 23.81
C LYS A 97 41.55 -15.09 23.10
N GLU A 98 41.54 -15.09 21.77
CA GLU A 98 41.86 -13.92 20.94
C GLU A 98 40.83 -12.79 21.07
N VAL A 99 39.56 -13.16 21.26
CA VAL A 99 38.43 -12.21 21.29
C VAL A 99 38.08 -11.80 22.72
N SER A 100 38.40 -12.65 23.69
CA SER A 100 38.09 -12.42 25.11
C SER A 100 38.46 -11.05 25.69
N PRO A 101 39.56 -10.37 25.30
CA PRO A 101 39.88 -9.04 25.83
C PRO A 101 38.92 -7.94 25.40
N TYR A 102 38.21 -8.11 24.28
CA TYR A 102 37.26 -7.13 23.72
C TYR A 102 35.83 -7.35 24.22
N VAL A 103 35.56 -8.50 24.86
CA VAL A 103 34.26 -8.79 25.44
C VAL A 103 34.18 -8.19 26.84
N ASP A 104 33.75 -6.94 26.90
CA ASP A 104 33.64 -6.12 28.10
C ASP A 104 32.18 -5.71 28.41
N VAL A 105 32.00 -4.83 29.40
CA VAL A 105 30.69 -4.27 29.81
C VAL A 105 29.85 -3.66 28.68
N GLY A 106 30.46 -3.19 27.58
CA GLY A 106 29.77 -2.65 26.41
C GLY A 106 29.21 -3.72 25.47
N SER A 107 29.51 -5.00 25.72
CA SER A 107 29.12 -6.12 24.86
C SER A 107 27.64 -6.45 24.99
N SER A 108 26.98 -6.64 23.85
CA SER A 108 25.59 -7.05 23.75
C SER A 108 25.45 -8.40 23.06
N PHE A 109 24.51 -9.23 23.51
CA PHE A 109 24.29 -10.58 23.00
C PHE A 109 22.81 -10.84 22.73
N TRP A 110 22.46 -11.48 21.63
CA TRP A 110 21.08 -11.89 21.31
C TRP A 110 21.08 -13.25 20.61
N VAL A 111 19.93 -13.91 20.61
CA VAL A 111 19.74 -15.21 19.95
C VAL A 111 19.24 -14.98 18.54
N VAL A 112 19.92 -15.56 17.53
CA VAL A 112 19.47 -15.53 16.14
C VAL A 112 18.82 -16.86 15.78
N ARG A 113 17.59 -16.77 15.28
CA ARG A 113 16.71 -17.91 14.99
C ARG A 113 15.93 -17.65 13.69
N PRO A 114 15.32 -18.66 13.07
CA PRO A 114 14.59 -18.46 11.83
C PRO A 114 13.27 -17.77 12.18
N GLU A 115 13.05 -16.59 11.60
CA GLU A 115 11.82 -15.81 11.81
C GLU A 115 11.11 -15.60 10.47
N LEU A 116 9.83 -15.97 10.45
CA LEU A 116 8.92 -15.72 9.35
C LEU A 116 8.10 -14.48 9.69
N SER A 117 8.26 -13.44 8.90
CA SER A 117 7.52 -12.18 9.01
C SER A 117 6.72 -11.94 7.73
N ALA A 118 5.78 -10.98 7.76
CA ALA A 118 5.10 -10.53 6.56
C ALA A 118 6.09 -9.89 5.56
N GLN A 119 7.21 -9.35 6.07
CA GLN A 119 8.28 -8.68 5.35
C GLN A 119 9.25 -9.65 4.65
N GLY A 120 9.24 -10.94 5.02
CA GLY A 120 10.16 -11.93 4.48
C GLY A 120 10.63 -12.96 5.51
N VAL A 121 11.60 -13.77 5.11
CA VAL A 121 12.20 -14.81 5.95
C VAL A 121 13.61 -14.38 6.35
N SER A 122 13.86 -14.26 7.64
CA SER A 122 15.19 -14.02 8.19
C SER A 122 15.69 -15.25 8.95
N GLY A 123 17.00 -15.39 9.12
CA GLY A 123 17.57 -16.51 9.86
C GLY A 123 17.50 -17.86 9.12
N LEU A 124 17.35 -17.89 7.79
CA LEU A 124 17.25 -19.15 7.02
C LEU A 124 18.49 -20.04 7.18
N GLU A 125 19.66 -19.45 7.41
CA GLU A 125 20.91 -20.13 7.73
C GLU A 125 20.79 -21.00 9.00
N THR A 126 19.92 -20.62 9.94
CA THR A 126 19.68 -21.37 11.18
C THR A 126 18.83 -22.62 10.96
N VAL A 127 18.13 -22.73 9.84
CA VAL A 127 17.34 -23.94 9.50
C VAL A 127 18.27 -25.14 9.29
N LEU A 128 19.47 -24.91 8.74
CA LEU A 128 20.47 -25.95 8.52
C LEU A 128 21.53 -25.99 9.63
N SER A 129 22.01 -24.81 10.09
CA SER A 129 23.11 -24.72 11.05
C SER A 129 22.68 -24.68 12.52
N GLY A 130 21.38 -24.58 12.80
CA GLY A 130 20.84 -24.41 14.14
C GLY A 130 20.84 -22.95 14.62
N VAL A 131 20.23 -22.73 15.79
CA VAL A 131 20.19 -21.42 16.46
C VAL A 131 21.58 -21.09 16.99
N TYR A 132 22.01 -19.83 16.82
CA TYR A 132 23.29 -19.32 17.31
C TYR A 132 23.10 -18.06 18.16
N ILE A 133 24.10 -17.72 18.97
CA ILE A 133 24.14 -16.48 19.73
C ILE A 133 25.01 -15.51 18.94
N GLU A 134 24.52 -14.29 18.69
CA GLU A 134 25.33 -13.23 18.09
C GLU A 134 25.74 -12.22 19.16
N GLY A 135 26.99 -11.80 19.10
CA GLY A 135 27.58 -10.78 19.97
C GLY A 135 27.98 -9.53 19.20
N SER A 136 27.93 -8.38 19.87
CA SER A 136 28.42 -7.11 19.34
C SER A 136 29.18 -6.35 20.42
N TRP A 137 30.40 -5.93 20.09
CA TRP A 137 31.31 -5.12 20.90
C TRP A 137 32.19 -4.27 19.97
N ASP A 138 32.89 -3.28 20.54
CA ASP A 138 33.79 -2.39 19.80
C ASP A 138 35.23 -2.96 19.70
N GLY A 139 36.16 -2.14 19.21
CA GLY A 139 37.57 -2.53 19.08
C GLY A 139 38.43 -2.14 20.29
N GLU A 140 37.83 -1.54 21.32
CA GLU A 140 38.52 -1.05 22.50
C GLU A 140 38.45 -2.11 23.62
N ILE A 141 39.39 -2.03 24.57
CA ILE A 141 39.43 -2.96 25.70
C ILE A 141 38.93 -2.20 26.93
N GLY A 142 37.69 -2.47 27.31
CA GLY A 142 37.06 -1.91 28.50
C GLY A 142 37.14 -2.80 29.74
N PRO A 143 36.35 -2.45 30.78
CA PRO A 143 36.30 -3.22 32.03
C PRO A 143 35.80 -4.66 31.80
N PRO A 144 36.53 -5.68 32.29
CA PRO A 144 36.15 -7.07 32.07
C PRO A 144 34.83 -7.40 32.76
N GLN A 145 33.99 -8.16 32.06
CA GLN A 145 32.70 -8.63 32.56
C GLN A 145 32.52 -10.11 32.18
N SER A 146 31.94 -10.89 33.08
CA SER A 146 31.72 -12.33 32.88
C SER A 146 30.25 -12.73 32.94
N GLU A 147 29.36 -11.84 33.36
CA GLU A 147 27.92 -12.06 33.41
C GLU A 147 27.22 -11.02 32.54
N PHE A 148 26.38 -11.45 31.61
CA PHE A 148 25.73 -10.58 30.63
C PHE A 148 24.23 -10.86 30.60
N LYS A 149 23.46 -9.80 30.37
CA LYS A 149 22.03 -9.93 30.05
C LYS A 149 21.86 -10.04 28.54
N GLY A 150 21.29 -11.14 28.08
CA GLY A 150 20.91 -11.31 26.69
C GLY A 150 19.75 -10.41 26.31
N LEU A 151 19.85 -9.75 25.17
CA LEU A 151 18.78 -8.98 24.54
C LEU A 151 17.74 -9.94 23.98
N LYS A 152 16.47 -9.54 24.12
CA LYS A 152 15.32 -10.29 23.60
C LYS A 152 15.27 -10.28 22.07
N ASP A 153 15.61 -9.14 21.50
CA ASP A 153 15.51 -8.85 20.09
C ASP A 153 16.87 -8.38 19.56
N THR A 154 17.02 -8.44 18.25
CA THR A 154 18.21 -7.90 17.58
C THR A 154 18.28 -6.39 17.84
N PRO A 155 19.41 -5.87 18.36
CA PRO A 155 19.53 -4.44 18.58
C PRO A 155 19.52 -3.70 17.24
N LEU A 156 18.81 -2.58 17.20
CA LEU A 156 18.80 -1.68 16.04
C LEU A 156 20.22 -1.15 15.77
N TYR A 157 20.96 -0.88 16.86
CA TYR A 157 22.32 -0.37 16.85
C TYR A 157 23.32 -1.53 17.02
N ARG A 158 24.21 -1.70 16.04
CA ARG A 158 25.29 -2.70 16.10
C ARG A 158 26.63 -2.00 15.93
N TYR A 159 27.63 -2.39 16.71
CA TYR A 159 28.98 -1.86 16.56
C TYR A 159 29.52 -2.17 15.16
N GLY A 160 29.88 -1.10 14.43
CA GLY A 160 30.34 -1.16 13.03
C GLY A 160 29.26 -0.90 11.97
N ARG A 161 27.98 -0.74 12.33
CA ARG A 161 26.96 -0.11 11.47
C ARG A 161 26.75 1.33 11.92
N GLU A 162 27.63 2.22 11.45
CA GLU A 162 27.50 3.66 11.70
C GLU A 162 26.29 4.24 10.97
N GLY A 163 25.55 5.14 11.63
CA GLY A 163 24.38 5.80 11.07
C GLY A 163 23.94 6.98 11.92
N LEU A 164 23.05 7.81 11.36
CA LEU A 164 22.38 8.88 12.08
C LEU A 164 21.19 8.30 12.84
N GLU A 165 21.15 8.56 14.14
CA GLU A 165 20.05 8.11 14.99
C GLU A 165 18.94 9.15 15.01
N ILE A 166 17.71 8.74 14.71
CA ILE A 166 16.55 9.63 14.71
C ILE A 166 15.39 8.97 15.46
N THR A 167 14.48 9.80 15.97
CA THR A 167 13.23 9.33 16.56
C THR A 167 12.07 9.69 15.64
N LEU A 168 11.27 8.72 15.25
CA LEU A 168 10.10 8.91 14.40
C LEU A 168 8.83 8.93 15.25
N ARG A 169 7.94 9.87 14.96
CA ARG A 169 6.65 10.04 15.63
C ARG A 169 5.53 10.14 14.63
N THR A 170 4.43 9.41 14.81
CA THR A 170 3.28 9.52 13.90
C THR A 170 2.49 10.82 14.10
N THR A 171 1.99 11.34 12.98
CA THR A 171 0.93 12.38 12.95
C THR A 171 -0.46 11.73 13.00
N SER A 172 -1.53 12.53 13.05
CA SER A 172 -2.91 12.03 12.93
C SER A 172 -3.11 11.33 11.58
N GLY A 173 -3.24 10.00 11.59
CA GLY A 173 -3.40 9.17 10.38
C GLY A 173 -2.11 8.54 9.86
N GLY A 174 -0.94 8.95 10.37
CA GLY A 174 0.33 8.29 10.05
C GLY A 174 0.48 6.95 10.78
N ASN A 175 1.09 5.97 10.11
CA ASN A 175 1.39 4.67 10.71
C ASN A 175 2.90 4.47 10.85
N LEU A 176 3.28 3.64 11.82
CA LEU A 176 4.64 3.14 11.99
C LEU A 176 4.57 1.63 12.09
N THR A 177 5.34 0.95 11.23
CA THR A 177 5.47 -0.51 11.25
C THR A 177 6.83 -0.87 11.83
N ASP A 178 6.84 -1.84 12.76
CA ASP A 178 8.07 -2.38 13.35
C ASP A 178 9.02 -2.92 12.27
N ASP A 179 10.32 -2.71 12.47
CA ASP A 179 11.38 -3.23 11.59
C ASP A 179 11.25 -2.81 10.11
N SER A 180 10.47 -1.75 9.84
CA SER A 180 10.20 -1.28 8.48
C SER A 180 11.43 -0.63 7.84
N PRO A 181 11.68 -0.88 6.54
CA PRO A 181 12.79 -0.25 5.85
C PRO A 181 12.51 1.23 5.63
N ILE A 182 13.53 2.05 5.82
CA ILE A 182 13.52 3.45 5.38
C ILE A 182 14.20 3.49 4.03
N THR A 183 13.46 3.93 3.02
CA THR A 183 13.92 3.99 1.64
C THR A 183 14.09 5.43 1.17
N PHE A 184 14.98 5.62 0.21
CA PHE A 184 15.11 6.87 -0.54
C PHE A 184 15.20 6.52 -2.01
N ARG A 185 14.21 6.96 -2.81
CA ARG A 185 14.11 6.63 -4.25
C ARG A 185 14.19 5.12 -4.53
N GLY A 186 13.56 4.32 -3.67
CA GLY A 186 13.51 2.85 -3.78
C GLY A 186 14.75 2.09 -3.27
N ILE A 187 15.74 2.79 -2.70
CA ILE A 187 16.93 2.16 -2.10
C ILE A 187 16.78 2.16 -0.57
N GLU A 188 16.98 1.02 0.10
CA GLU A 188 17.03 0.96 1.58
C GLU A 188 18.25 1.74 2.08
N VAL A 189 17.98 2.81 2.83
CA VAL A 189 18.99 3.70 3.41
C VAL A 189 18.98 3.70 4.93
N GLY A 190 17.99 3.06 5.54
CA GLY A 190 17.84 2.98 6.98
C GLY A 190 16.79 1.97 7.39
N ARG A 191 16.53 1.90 8.70
CA ARG A 191 15.55 0.99 9.28
C ARG A 191 14.92 1.60 10.52
N VAL A 192 13.63 1.38 10.68
CA VAL A 192 12.88 1.69 11.88
C VAL A 192 13.02 0.53 12.86
N GLY A 193 13.25 0.82 14.13
CA GLY A 193 13.21 -0.17 15.20
C GLY A 193 11.77 -0.53 15.60
N LYS A 194 11.60 -0.96 16.85
CA LYS A 194 10.28 -1.29 17.38
C LYS A 194 9.51 -0.03 17.75
N ALA A 195 8.30 0.09 17.21
CA ALA A 195 7.38 1.14 17.57
C ALA A 195 6.71 0.84 18.92
N HIS A 196 6.46 1.89 19.68
CA HIS A 196 5.68 1.83 20.90
C HIS A 196 4.73 3.02 20.95
N ILE A 197 3.60 2.84 21.64
CA ILE A 197 2.65 3.93 21.83
C ILE A 197 3.15 4.86 22.93
N SER A 198 3.06 6.17 22.73
CA SER A 198 3.43 7.15 23.74
C SER A 198 2.60 6.96 25.02
N GLN A 199 3.14 7.36 26.18
CA GLN A 199 2.46 7.13 27.48
C GLN A 199 1.05 7.74 27.56
N GLN A 200 0.77 8.77 26.76
CA GLN A 200 -0.53 9.44 26.68
C GLN A 200 -1.46 8.82 25.63
N GLY A 201 -1.00 7.85 24.84
CA GLY A 201 -1.80 7.15 23.83
C GLY A 201 -2.03 7.92 22.53
N SER A 202 -1.44 9.11 22.36
CA SER A 202 -1.80 10.03 21.28
C SER A 202 -1.05 9.79 19.97
N PHE A 203 0.11 9.13 20.01
CA PHE A 203 0.95 8.88 18.83
C PHE A 203 1.86 7.67 19.07
N ALA A 204 2.31 7.03 17.98
CA ALA A 204 3.33 6.01 18.01
C ALA A 204 4.72 6.66 17.88
N VAL A 205 5.71 6.08 18.56
CA VAL A 205 7.11 6.51 18.53
C VAL A 205 7.99 5.30 18.22
N ALA A 206 8.96 5.47 17.35
CA ALA A 206 9.97 4.46 17.07
C ALA A 206 11.36 5.10 16.94
N GLU A 207 12.37 4.45 17.46
CA GLU A 207 13.76 4.77 17.13
C GLU A 207 14.05 4.30 15.70
N ALA A 208 14.90 5.02 14.98
CA ALA A 208 15.30 4.67 13.64
C ALA A 208 16.77 5.04 13.40
N ILE A 209 17.40 4.31 12.48
CA ILE A 209 18.76 4.56 12.04
C ILE A 209 18.80 4.78 10.53
N ILE A 210 19.51 5.84 10.12
CA ILE A 210 19.86 6.09 8.72
C ILE A 210 21.33 5.73 8.52
N TYR A 211 21.60 4.67 7.76
CA TYR A 211 22.95 4.13 7.61
C TYR A 211 23.90 5.12 6.94
N HIS A 212 25.17 5.16 7.35
CA HIS A 212 26.22 5.87 6.61
C HIS A 212 26.45 5.18 5.24
N PRO A 213 26.63 5.92 4.13
CA PRO A 213 26.83 7.38 3.99
C PRO A 213 25.55 8.21 3.82
N HIS A 214 24.37 7.59 3.94
CA HIS A 214 23.07 8.19 3.60
C HIS A 214 22.55 9.20 4.63
N SER A 215 23.15 9.29 5.81
CA SER A 215 22.83 10.30 6.83
C SER A 215 22.87 11.75 6.31
N ARG A 216 23.64 12.02 5.25
CA ARG A 216 23.70 13.35 4.59
C ARG A 216 22.43 13.73 3.81
N LEU A 217 21.54 12.77 3.55
CA LEU A 217 20.28 13.01 2.84
C LEU A 217 19.20 13.61 3.75
N VAL A 218 19.42 13.55 5.07
CA VAL A 218 18.47 14.04 6.08
C VAL A 218 18.95 15.38 6.62
N SER A 219 18.01 16.31 6.76
CA SER A 219 18.19 17.65 7.34
C SER A 219 17.03 17.95 8.29
N ALA A 220 17.11 19.05 9.03
CA ALA A 220 16.02 19.47 9.93
C ALA A 220 14.65 19.68 9.22
N THR A 221 14.67 19.90 7.91
CA THR A 221 13.47 20.11 7.08
C THR A 221 13.02 18.87 6.32
N THR A 222 13.65 17.72 6.57
CA THR A 222 13.21 16.44 6.02
C THR A 222 11.84 16.05 6.59
N ARG A 223 11.00 15.46 5.74
CA ARG A 223 9.69 14.92 6.12
C ARG A 223 9.63 13.45 5.71
N PHE A 224 9.09 12.63 6.61
CA PHE A 224 8.95 11.19 6.41
C PHE A 224 7.47 10.88 6.19
N TRP A 225 7.16 9.97 5.29
CA TRP A 225 5.79 9.49 5.13
C TRP A 225 5.74 8.00 4.88
N ASP A 226 4.58 7.46 5.17
CA ASP A 226 4.28 6.06 4.94
C ASP A 226 4.12 5.77 3.44
N THR A 227 4.77 4.71 2.98
CA THR A 227 4.60 4.18 1.61
C THR A 227 3.68 2.95 1.58
N SER A 228 3.19 2.54 2.75
CA SER A 228 2.20 1.48 2.95
C SER A 228 0.82 1.96 2.51
N GLY A 229 0.49 1.77 1.24
CA GLY A 229 -0.85 2.13 0.78
C GLY A 229 -0.99 2.12 -0.74
N PHE A 230 -2.24 2.11 -1.17
CA PHE A 230 -2.64 2.45 -2.53
C PHE A 230 -3.25 3.84 -2.47
N THR A 231 -2.64 4.81 -3.15
CA THR A 231 -3.21 6.15 -3.34
C THR A 231 -3.74 6.25 -4.76
N PHE A 232 -5.05 6.48 -4.86
CA PHE A 232 -5.74 6.79 -6.09
C PHE A 232 -6.27 8.20 -6.00
N SER A 233 -5.73 9.08 -6.82
CA SER A 233 -6.16 10.47 -6.91
C SER A 233 -6.86 10.70 -8.24
N VAL A 234 -7.99 11.43 -8.19
CA VAL A 234 -8.71 11.87 -9.39
C VAL A 234 -8.77 13.39 -9.35
N GLY A 235 -7.94 14.01 -10.16
CA GLY A 235 -7.85 15.46 -10.28
C GLY A 235 -8.43 15.98 -11.59
N PRO A 236 -8.49 17.31 -11.78
CA PRO A 236 -8.86 17.94 -13.05
C PRO A 236 -7.96 17.52 -14.23
N GLY A 237 -6.75 17.02 -13.94
CA GLY A 237 -5.79 16.49 -14.92
C GLY A 237 -5.97 15.02 -15.31
N GLY A 238 -6.89 14.29 -14.66
CA GLY A 238 -7.11 12.86 -14.90
C GLY A 238 -6.98 12.01 -13.62
N ALA A 239 -7.02 10.69 -13.81
CA ALA A 239 -6.79 9.72 -12.73
C ALA A 239 -5.30 9.34 -12.70
N GLU A 240 -4.69 9.45 -11.53
CA GLU A 240 -3.31 9.04 -11.27
C GLU A 240 -3.33 7.91 -10.23
N ILE A 241 -2.51 6.88 -10.48
CA ILE A 241 -2.39 5.73 -9.58
C ILE A 241 -0.93 5.58 -9.20
N ASP A 242 -0.62 5.89 -7.95
CA ASP A 242 0.71 5.71 -7.41
C ASP A 242 0.84 4.30 -6.84
N PHE A 243 1.59 3.47 -7.55
CA PHE A 243 2.00 2.16 -7.06
C PHE A 243 3.37 2.28 -6.41
N SER A 244 3.42 2.28 -5.08
CA SER A 244 4.66 1.88 -4.40
C SER A 244 4.94 0.40 -4.69
N SER A 245 6.20 -0.02 -4.55
CA SER A 245 6.67 -1.38 -4.87
C SER A 245 5.74 -2.48 -4.31
N LEU A 246 5.52 -3.56 -5.06
CA LEU A 246 4.73 -4.71 -4.56
C LEU A 246 5.25 -5.27 -3.22
N ALA A 247 6.54 -5.07 -2.94
CA ALA A 247 7.14 -5.40 -1.65
C ALA A 247 6.62 -4.50 -0.52
N THR A 248 6.56 -3.17 -0.72
CA THR A 248 6.14 -2.19 0.31
C THR A 248 4.65 -2.30 0.65
N LEU A 249 3.83 -2.83 -0.26
CA LEU A 249 2.41 -3.16 0.00
C LEU A 249 2.23 -4.24 1.09
N VAL A 250 3.19 -5.15 1.26
CA VAL A 250 3.09 -6.28 2.20
C VAL A 250 3.95 -6.05 3.44
N SER A 251 5.13 -5.45 3.27
CA SER A 251 6.09 -5.22 4.35
C SER A 251 5.91 -3.89 5.09
N GLY A 252 5.17 -2.95 4.49
CA GLY A 252 5.22 -1.54 4.84
C GLY A 252 6.57 -0.91 4.50
N GLY A 253 6.69 0.40 4.69
CA GLY A 253 7.96 1.10 4.52
C GLY A 253 7.82 2.61 4.66
N LEU A 254 8.90 3.27 5.08
CA LEU A 254 8.97 4.72 5.12
C LEU A 254 9.82 5.24 3.98
N THR A 255 9.47 6.41 3.46
CA THR A 255 10.35 7.20 2.61
C THR A 255 10.43 8.62 3.14
N PHE A 256 11.37 9.39 2.63
CA PHE A 256 11.52 10.79 3.00
C PHE A 256 11.99 11.65 1.84
N GLU A 257 11.70 12.93 1.95
CA GLU A 257 12.25 13.97 1.09
C GLU A 257 12.50 15.25 1.88
N THR A 258 13.44 16.04 1.37
CA THR A 258 13.72 17.38 1.88
C THR A 258 13.19 18.38 0.86
N PHE A 259 12.02 18.96 1.13
CA PHE A 259 11.35 19.88 0.20
C PHE A 259 11.99 21.27 0.14
N VAL A 260 12.69 21.68 1.20
CA VAL A 260 13.38 22.97 1.29
C VAL A 260 14.82 22.80 1.74
N SER A 261 15.75 23.41 1.00
CA SER A 261 17.21 23.29 1.25
C SER A 261 17.71 24.11 2.45
N SER A 262 16.81 24.74 3.22
CA SER A 262 17.11 25.57 4.39
C SER A 262 16.99 24.75 5.68
N GLY A 263 17.93 23.83 5.92
CA GLY A 263 17.95 23.01 7.12
C GLY A 263 19.35 22.90 7.71
N GLY A 264 19.45 23.01 9.04
CA GLY A 264 20.67 22.67 9.76
C GLY A 264 20.99 21.16 9.67
N ARG A 265 22.22 20.78 10.01
CA ARG A 265 22.61 19.35 10.11
C ARG A 265 21.83 18.70 11.25
N VAL A 266 21.36 17.48 11.01
CA VAL A 266 20.66 16.67 12.02
C VAL A 266 21.67 16.15 13.04
N SER A 267 21.30 16.18 14.31
CA SER A 267 22.02 15.54 15.41
C SER A 267 21.33 14.23 15.80
N ASP A 268 22.08 13.31 16.41
CA ASP A 268 21.53 12.08 16.94
C ASP A 268 20.38 12.34 17.93
N GLY A 269 19.34 11.53 17.84
CA GLY A 269 18.13 11.62 18.65
C GLY A 269 17.12 12.70 18.20
N MET A 270 17.37 13.41 17.10
CA MET A 270 16.40 14.39 16.59
C MET A 270 15.08 13.71 16.21
N SER A 271 13.95 14.32 16.60
CA SER A 271 12.62 13.79 16.34
C SER A 271 12.05 14.30 15.01
N PHE A 272 11.45 13.40 14.23
CA PHE A 272 10.77 13.67 12.98
C PHE A 272 9.35 13.14 13.01
N GLU A 273 8.48 13.82 12.27
CA GLU A 273 7.09 13.41 12.08
C GLU A 273 6.94 12.52 10.86
N VAL A 274 6.11 11.49 11.03
CA VAL A 274 5.70 10.55 9.99
C VAL A 274 4.27 10.86 9.58
N PHE A 275 4.13 11.27 8.32
CA PHE A 275 2.88 11.62 7.66
C PHE A 275 2.24 10.39 7.02
N ALA A 276 0.94 10.48 6.76
CA ALA A 276 0.18 9.39 6.12
C ALA A 276 0.59 9.19 4.66
N ASP A 277 0.94 10.28 3.97
CA ASP A 277 1.26 10.29 2.54
C ASP A 277 2.20 11.45 2.18
N GLU A 278 2.64 11.49 0.92
CA GLU A 278 3.53 12.55 0.41
C GLU A 278 2.85 13.92 0.41
N GLU A 279 1.55 13.98 0.10
CA GLU A 279 0.80 15.24 -0.02
C GLU A 279 0.75 15.96 1.33
N SER A 280 0.36 15.25 2.39
CA SER A 280 0.35 15.76 3.77
C SER A 280 1.75 16.13 4.27
N ALA A 281 2.78 15.35 3.93
CA ALA A 281 4.18 15.68 4.23
C ALA A 281 4.63 16.98 3.54
N ARG A 282 4.29 17.14 2.26
CA ARG A 282 4.59 18.33 1.45
C ARG A 282 3.86 19.56 1.98
N ASP A 283 2.57 19.43 2.22
CA ASP A 283 1.72 20.50 2.77
C ASP A 283 2.19 20.97 4.14
N SER A 284 2.75 20.07 4.96
CA SER A 284 3.35 20.46 6.25
C SER A 284 4.46 21.51 6.09
N VAL A 285 5.25 21.47 5.00
CA VAL A 285 6.35 22.42 4.78
C VAL A 285 5.82 23.78 4.35
N PHE A 286 4.73 23.82 3.59
CA PHE A 286 4.13 25.06 3.10
C PHE A 286 3.18 25.72 4.12
N ASN A 287 2.52 24.91 4.95
CA ASN A 287 1.66 25.38 6.03
C ASN A 287 2.43 25.68 7.32
N ALA A 288 3.62 25.11 7.52
CA ALA A 288 4.55 25.45 8.61
C ALA A 288 5.29 26.78 8.41
N SER A 289 4.73 27.72 7.65
CA SER A 289 5.03 29.12 7.95
C SER A 289 4.50 29.35 9.37
N GLU A 290 5.39 29.64 10.32
CA GLU A 290 5.28 29.67 11.79
C GLU A 290 4.08 30.46 12.40
N ALA A 291 3.13 30.91 11.60
CA ALA A 291 1.94 31.62 11.98
C ALA A 291 0.84 30.66 12.45
N GLU A 292 0.34 30.88 13.65
CA GLU A 292 -0.90 30.25 14.11
C GLU A 292 -2.04 30.56 13.11
N PRO A 293 -2.94 29.59 12.84
CA PRO A 293 -4.08 29.84 11.98
C PRO A 293 -5.04 30.82 12.64
N LEU A 294 -5.64 31.70 11.84
CA LEU A 294 -6.76 32.53 12.29
C LEU A 294 -8.04 31.68 12.24
N GLN A 295 -8.58 31.35 13.41
CA GLN A 295 -9.87 30.67 13.50
C GLN A 295 -11.02 31.68 13.37
N MET A 296 -11.98 31.38 12.49
CA MET A 296 -13.22 32.14 12.32
C MET A 296 -14.40 31.18 12.19
N ARG A 297 -15.62 31.71 12.25
CA ARG A 297 -16.83 30.93 11.98
C ARG A 297 -17.72 31.59 10.94
N VAL A 298 -18.47 30.77 10.21
CA VAL A 298 -19.47 31.19 9.24
C VAL A 298 -20.79 30.52 9.57
N VAL A 299 -21.87 31.30 9.64
CA VAL A 299 -23.22 30.76 9.79
C VAL A 299 -23.96 31.01 8.49
N PHE A 300 -24.34 29.93 7.80
CA PHE A 300 -25.09 30.02 6.54
C PHE A 300 -26.59 30.00 6.80
N GLU A 301 -27.34 30.79 6.03
CA GLU A 301 -28.81 30.84 6.14
C GLU A 301 -29.48 29.52 5.74
N ASP A 302 -28.90 28.81 4.77
CA ASP A 302 -29.37 27.50 4.30
C ASP A 302 -28.55 26.37 4.93
N SER A 303 -29.25 25.32 5.37
CA SER A 303 -28.64 24.07 5.83
C SER A 303 -28.48 23.11 4.65
N ILE A 304 -27.35 23.21 3.95
CA ILE A 304 -27.08 22.37 2.77
C ILE A 304 -26.09 21.26 3.14
N SER A 305 -26.49 20.02 2.90
CA SER A 305 -25.62 18.85 3.03
C SER A 305 -24.56 18.85 1.92
N GLY A 306 -23.30 18.60 2.27
CA GLY A 306 -22.20 18.49 1.29
C GLY A 306 -20.93 19.25 1.67
N LEU A 307 -20.97 20.09 2.71
CA LEU A 307 -19.78 20.68 3.31
C LEU A 307 -19.19 19.71 4.34
N ALA A 308 -17.93 19.31 4.16
CA ALA A 308 -17.21 18.39 5.03
C ALA A 308 -16.05 19.11 5.76
N VAL A 309 -15.52 18.45 6.79
CA VAL A 309 -14.22 18.84 7.38
C VAL A 309 -13.14 18.69 6.30
N ASP A 310 -12.14 19.56 6.35
CA ASP A 310 -11.08 19.76 5.34
C ASP A 310 -11.55 20.33 3.99
N ALA A 311 -12.83 20.69 3.84
CA ALA A 311 -13.28 21.43 2.65
C ALA A 311 -12.51 22.76 2.52
N PRO A 312 -12.08 23.14 1.30
CA PRO A 312 -11.26 24.33 1.11
C PRO A 312 -12.05 25.60 1.37
N VAL A 313 -11.36 26.60 1.93
CA VAL A 313 -11.83 27.98 2.03
C VAL A 313 -11.04 28.81 1.04
N GLU A 314 -11.72 29.41 0.08
CA GLU A 314 -11.10 30.15 -1.02
C GLU A 314 -11.42 31.65 -0.97
N LEU A 315 -10.45 32.46 -1.37
CA LEU A 315 -10.63 33.88 -1.64
C LEU A 315 -10.15 34.15 -3.06
N SER A 316 -11.04 34.67 -3.92
CA SER A 316 -10.74 34.93 -5.33
C SER A 316 -10.19 33.70 -6.09
N GLY A 317 -10.65 32.50 -5.73
CA GLY A 317 -10.22 31.22 -6.32
C GLY A 317 -8.91 30.64 -5.79
N PHE A 318 -8.29 31.28 -4.78
CA PHE A 318 -7.08 30.75 -4.12
C PHE A 318 -7.42 30.13 -2.77
N PRO A 319 -6.96 28.91 -2.45
CA PRO A 319 -7.24 28.26 -1.17
C PRO A 319 -6.42 28.90 -0.05
N ILE A 320 -7.08 29.65 0.81
CA ILE A 320 -6.49 30.38 1.94
C ILE A 320 -6.65 29.68 3.28
N GLY A 321 -7.48 28.64 3.34
CA GLY A 321 -7.80 27.93 4.58
C GLY A 321 -8.61 26.66 4.35
N ARG A 322 -9.13 26.11 5.45
CA ARG A 322 -9.96 24.89 5.44
C ARG A 322 -11.03 24.91 6.51
N VAL A 323 -12.06 24.09 6.32
CA VAL A 323 -13.10 23.84 7.32
C VAL A 323 -12.58 22.88 8.38
N THR A 324 -12.57 23.30 9.64
CA THR A 324 -12.12 22.47 10.76
C THR A 324 -13.27 21.82 11.52
N GLY A 325 -14.49 22.33 11.37
CA GLY A 325 -15.68 21.74 11.99
C GLY A 325 -16.97 22.20 11.34
N VAL A 326 -17.97 21.33 11.36
CA VAL A 326 -19.31 21.62 10.87
C VAL A 326 -20.31 21.23 11.96
N SER A 327 -21.21 22.15 12.29
CA SER A 327 -22.18 21.99 13.37
C SER A 327 -23.50 22.71 13.02
N GLY A 328 -24.57 22.40 13.74
CA GLY A 328 -25.82 23.15 13.68
C GLY A 328 -25.86 24.20 14.79
N VAL A 329 -26.29 25.42 14.49
CA VAL A 329 -26.54 26.47 15.49
C VAL A 329 -27.96 27.02 15.35
N ILE A 330 -28.57 27.39 16.47
CA ILE A 330 -29.83 28.14 16.52
C ILE A 330 -29.47 29.52 17.07
N ASP A 331 -29.72 30.57 16.28
CA ASP A 331 -29.40 31.96 16.64
C ASP A 331 -30.59 32.85 16.31
N ALA A 332 -31.55 32.88 17.24
CA ALA A 332 -32.80 33.63 17.09
C ALA A 332 -32.59 35.15 17.13
N ASP A 333 -31.54 35.62 17.84
CA ASP A 333 -31.22 37.03 17.96
C ASP A 333 -30.62 37.59 16.66
N ALA A 334 -29.77 36.82 15.98
CA ALA A 334 -29.16 37.23 14.73
C ALA A 334 -30.10 37.11 13.51
N PHE A 335 -30.95 36.08 13.46
CA PHE A 335 -31.74 35.76 12.26
C PHE A 335 -33.27 35.90 12.43
N GLY A 336 -33.77 36.15 13.64
CA GLY A 336 -35.19 36.38 13.91
C GLY A 336 -36.07 35.12 13.86
N ASP A 337 -35.49 33.91 13.81
CA ASP A 337 -36.20 32.64 13.87
C ASP A 337 -35.40 31.54 14.60
N GLU A 338 -36.07 30.45 14.98
CA GLU A 338 -35.44 29.31 15.69
C GLU A 338 -34.97 28.18 14.75
N ARG A 339 -34.69 28.48 13.48
CA ARG A 339 -34.23 27.45 12.53
C ARG A 339 -32.77 27.07 12.79
N VAL A 340 -32.48 25.77 12.68
CA VAL A 340 -31.11 25.25 12.72
C VAL A 340 -30.39 25.66 11.44
N ARG A 341 -29.26 26.35 11.60
CA ARG A 341 -28.39 26.83 10.51
C ARG A 341 -27.04 26.13 10.54
N LEU A 342 -26.42 26.04 9.38
CA LEU A 342 -25.09 25.46 9.24
C LEU A 342 -24.04 26.42 9.81
N ASN A 343 -23.33 25.98 10.85
CA ASN A 343 -22.20 26.69 11.45
C ASN A 343 -20.90 25.96 11.10
N ALA A 344 -20.07 26.59 10.27
CA ALA A 344 -18.77 26.11 9.88
C ALA A 344 -17.68 26.84 10.67
N LEU A 345 -16.82 26.09 11.34
CA LEU A 345 -15.55 26.58 11.86
C LEU A 345 -14.50 26.48 10.76
N ILE A 346 -13.76 27.55 10.55
CA ILE A 346 -12.75 27.65 9.51
C ILE A 346 -11.43 28.14 10.10
N ASP A 347 -10.34 27.59 9.58
CA ASP A 347 -8.99 28.03 9.89
C ASP A 347 -8.42 28.66 8.62
N ILE A 348 -8.04 29.94 8.73
CA ILE A 348 -7.42 30.72 7.65
C ILE A 348 -5.94 30.87 7.94
N GLN A 349 -5.10 30.54 6.96
CA GLN A 349 -3.66 30.63 7.12
C GLN A 349 -3.16 32.03 6.75
N PRO A 350 -2.61 32.83 7.69
CA PRO A 350 -2.14 34.19 7.40
C PRO A 350 -1.11 34.23 6.27
N ALA A 351 -0.24 33.21 6.19
CA ALA A 351 0.79 33.10 5.16
C ALA A 351 0.24 33.00 3.73
N ARG A 352 -1.00 32.53 3.58
CA ARG A 352 -1.65 32.36 2.27
C ARG A 352 -2.40 33.62 1.81
N LEU A 353 -2.52 34.64 2.66
CA LEU A 353 -3.20 35.90 2.33
C LEU A 353 -2.29 36.91 1.61
N GLY A 354 -0.98 36.64 1.50
CA GLY A 354 -0.03 37.53 0.82
C GLY A 354 0.20 38.86 1.54
N LEU A 355 0.12 38.88 2.87
CA LEU A 355 0.37 40.07 3.70
C LEU A 355 1.85 40.49 3.60
N THR A 356 2.12 41.79 3.50
CA THR A 356 3.48 42.34 3.25
C THR A 356 4.33 42.54 4.50
N ASP A 357 3.71 42.63 5.68
CA ASP A 357 4.37 43.07 6.91
C ASP A 357 4.49 41.92 7.91
N GLU A 358 3.39 41.58 8.59
CA GLU A 358 3.32 40.53 9.61
C GLU A 358 2.39 39.40 9.16
N VAL A 359 2.84 38.16 9.36
CA VAL A 359 2.09 36.93 9.07
C VAL A 359 1.54 36.40 10.38
N THR A 360 0.59 37.11 10.99
CA THR A 360 -0.01 36.78 12.29
C THR A 360 -1.53 36.63 12.18
N PRO A 361 -2.18 35.88 13.09
CA PRO A 361 -3.64 35.82 13.17
C PRO A 361 -4.28 37.20 13.27
N GLU A 362 -3.68 38.11 14.03
CA GLU A 362 -4.19 39.46 14.25
C GLU A 362 -4.14 40.30 12.96
N ALA A 363 -3.03 40.22 12.22
CA ALA A 363 -2.90 40.91 10.94
C ALA A 363 -3.88 40.36 9.90
N ALA A 364 -4.06 39.03 9.86
CA ALA A 364 -5.06 38.39 9.01
C ALA A 364 -6.49 38.82 9.38
N LEU A 365 -6.81 38.90 10.68
CA LEU A 365 -8.12 39.32 11.16
C LEU A 365 -8.37 40.78 10.81
N GLN A 366 -7.39 41.65 10.97
CA GLN A 366 -7.50 43.06 10.59
C GLN A 366 -7.76 43.22 9.09
N PHE A 367 -7.03 42.47 8.26
CA PHE A 367 -7.24 42.44 6.82
C PHE A 367 -8.65 42.00 6.46
N LEU A 368 -9.10 40.85 6.99
CA LEU A 368 -10.42 40.30 6.69
C LEU A 368 -11.54 41.18 7.26
N SER A 369 -11.38 41.77 8.44
CA SER A 369 -12.39 42.66 9.05
C SER A 369 -12.64 43.87 8.16
N ARG A 370 -11.59 44.51 7.65
CA ARG A 370 -11.71 45.62 6.69
C ARG A 370 -12.41 45.17 5.40
N ARG A 371 -12.07 44.00 4.88
CA ARG A 371 -12.73 43.44 3.68
C ARG A 371 -14.21 43.14 3.93
N ILE A 372 -14.58 42.65 5.12
CA ILE A 372 -15.96 42.37 5.51
C ILE A 372 -16.77 43.67 5.61
N GLU A 373 -16.18 44.73 6.16
CA GLU A 373 -16.75 46.09 6.15
C GLU A 373 -16.95 46.62 4.72
N GLU A 374 -16.02 46.32 3.82
CA GLU A 374 -16.09 46.66 2.38
C GLU A 374 -17.06 45.77 1.57
N GLY A 375 -17.63 44.71 2.18
CA GLY A 375 -18.66 43.87 1.56
C GLY A 375 -18.29 42.39 1.34
N LEU A 376 -17.17 41.91 1.87
CA LEU A 376 -16.77 40.50 1.77
C LEU A 376 -17.75 39.59 2.54
N ARG A 377 -18.28 38.57 1.86
CA ARG A 377 -19.23 37.59 2.42
C ARG A 377 -18.77 36.18 2.09
N ALA A 378 -19.12 35.23 2.95
CA ALA A 378 -18.91 33.81 2.68
C ALA A 378 -20.13 33.20 1.97
N ARG A 379 -19.93 32.33 0.99
CA ARG A 379 -20.99 31.54 0.36
C ARG A 379 -20.56 30.10 0.18
N LEU A 380 -21.52 29.18 0.16
CA LEU A 380 -21.26 27.80 -0.27
C LEU A 380 -21.22 27.77 -1.80
N ALA A 381 -20.19 27.13 -2.33
CA ALA A 381 -20.02 26.87 -3.76
C ALA A 381 -19.66 25.41 -4.00
N SER A 382 -19.87 24.91 -5.22
CA SER A 382 -19.44 23.55 -5.58
C SER A 382 -17.91 23.48 -5.69
N ALA A 383 -17.29 22.53 -4.98
CA ALA A 383 -15.84 22.28 -5.08
C ALA A 383 -15.49 21.51 -6.37
N SER A 384 -16.34 20.58 -6.78
CA SER A 384 -16.19 19.81 -8.02
C SER A 384 -17.54 19.28 -8.48
N LEU A 385 -17.85 19.48 -9.77
CA LEU A 385 -19.07 18.98 -10.41
C LEU A 385 -19.14 17.46 -10.47
N LEU A 386 -17.99 16.78 -10.35
CA LEU A 386 -17.89 15.32 -10.46
C LEU A 386 -17.99 14.62 -9.10
N ALA A 387 -17.41 15.23 -8.05
CA ALA A 387 -17.30 14.62 -6.72
C ALA A 387 -18.38 15.10 -5.73
N GLY A 388 -19.16 16.13 -6.07
CA GLY A 388 -20.32 16.55 -5.28
C GLY A 388 -20.01 17.25 -3.94
N GLY A 389 -18.74 17.57 -3.66
CA GLY A 389 -18.34 18.31 -2.46
C GLY A 389 -18.63 19.81 -2.54
N LEU A 390 -18.89 20.44 -1.39
CA LEU A 390 -18.99 21.90 -1.25
C LEU A 390 -17.68 22.49 -0.73
N LYS A 391 -17.45 23.76 -1.06
CA LYS A 391 -16.39 24.61 -0.52
C LYS A 391 -16.96 25.92 -0.01
N ILE A 392 -16.20 26.63 0.82
CA ILE A 392 -16.53 27.99 1.24
C ILE A 392 -15.76 28.97 0.37
N GLU A 393 -16.47 29.86 -0.29
CA GLU A 393 -15.88 30.92 -1.10
C GLU A 393 -16.16 32.28 -0.45
N LEU A 394 -15.10 33.09 -0.29
CA LEU A 394 -15.19 34.46 0.17
C LEU A 394 -15.28 35.38 -1.06
N VAL A 395 -16.40 36.09 -1.18
CA VAL A 395 -16.73 36.94 -2.33
C VAL A 395 -17.13 38.34 -1.90
N ASP A 396 -16.77 39.35 -2.69
CA ASP A 396 -17.23 40.72 -2.47
C ASP A 396 -18.68 40.85 -2.98
N THR A 397 -19.59 41.29 -2.11
CA THR A 397 -21.00 41.49 -2.44
C THR A 397 -21.32 42.98 -2.54
N GLU A 398 -21.88 43.41 -3.68
CA GLU A 398 -22.30 44.79 -3.87
C GLU A 398 -23.45 45.16 -2.90
N ASN A 399 -23.35 46.33 -2.25
CA ASN A 399 -24.34 46.85 -1.30
C ASN A 399 -24.64 45.93 -0.10
N ALA A 400 -23.65 45.17 0.38
CA ALA A 400 -23.84 44.33 1.55
C ALA A 400 -24.14 45.17 2.82
N PRO A 401 -25.00 44.70 3.75
CA PRO A 401 -25.28 45.40 5.00
C PRO A 401 -24.00 45.62 5.82
N LEU A 402 -23.82 46.79 6.42
CA LEU A 402 -22.66 47.06 7.27
C LEU A 402 -22.56 46.03 8.39
N TYR A 403 -21.40 45.39 8.51
CA TYR A 403 -21.12 44.39 9.52
C TYR A 403 -19.75 44.68 10.14
N VAL A 404 -19.72 44.83 11.46
CA VAL A 404 -18.48 45.04 12.21
C VAL A 404 -18.12 43.73 12.89
N VAL A 405 -16.95 43.20 12.55
CA VAL A 405 -16.46 41.95 13.15
C VAL A 405 -16.18 42.18 14.63
N GLN A 406 -16.85 41.42 15.48
CA GLN A 406 -16.56 41.39 16.90
C GLN A 406 -15.36 40.47 17.15
N SER A 407 -14.36 40.97 17.87
CA SER A 407 -13.19 40.23 18.28
C SER A 407 -12.85 40.52 19.75
N GLY A 408 -12.30 39.54 20.45
CA GLY A 408 -11.99 39.62 21.87
C GLY A 408 -11.57 38.27 22.44
N GLU A 409 -11.07 38.26 23.67
CA GLU A 409 -10.61 37.05 24.34
C GLU A 409 -11.77 36.05 24.49
N GLY A 410 -11.65 34.86 23.89
CA GLY A 410 -12.69 33.82 23.89
C GLY A 410 -13.83 34.01 22.88
N ILE A 411 -13.80 35.05 22.02
CA ILE A 411 -14.81 35.28 20.98
C ILE A 411 -14.24 34.87 19.62
N ILE A 412 -14.85 33.87 18.99
CA ILE A 412 -14.50 33.47 17.61
C ILE A 412 -15.13 34.47 16.63
N PRO A 413 -14.33 35.21 15.84
CA PRO A 413 -14.83 36.16 14.85
C PRO A 413 -15.73 35.50 13.81
N VAL A 414 -16.75 36.23 13.35
CA VAL A 414 -17.75 35.71 12.40
C VAL A 414 -17.60 36.39 11.04
N ILE A 415 -17.56 35.59 9.98
CA ILE A 415 -17.70 36.08 8.61
C ILE A 415 -19.19 36.00 8.22
N PRO A 416 -19.84 37.11 7.85
CA PRO A 416 -21.23 37.09 7.41
C PRO A 416 -21.39 36.33 6.10
N SER A 417 -22.44 35.52 5.99
CA SER A 417 -22.74 34.76 4.76
C SER A 417 -23.55 35.57 3.75
N THR A 418 -23.60 35.10 2.50
CA THR A 418 -24.52 35.55 1.44
C THR A 418 -25.19 34.34 0.78
N ALA A 419 -26.03 34.58 -0.22
CA ALA A 419 -26.71 33.52 -0.97
C ALA A 419 -25.70 32.53 -1.58
N ASN A 420 -26.02 31.23 -1.47
CA ASN A 420 -25.17 30.16 -1.96
C ASN A 420 -25.16 30.11 -3.50
N ASP A 421 -24.02 29.75 -4.09
CA ASP A 421 -23.81 29.64 -5.54
C ASP A 421 -23.54 28.19 -5.92
N ILE A 422 -24.60 27.39 -5.83
CA ILE A 422 -24.59 25.99 -6.21
C ILE A 422 -25.36 25.92 -7.52
N SER A 423 -24.66 25.63 -8.62
CA SER A 423 -25.26 25.52 -9.95
C SER A 423 -26.51 24.62 -9.90
N ASP A 424 -27.70 25.20 -10.12
CA ASP A 424 -28.98 24.50 -10.14
C ASP A 424 -29.06 23.53 -11.35
N VAL A 425 -28.44 22.35 -11.25
CA VAL A 425 -28.52 21.32 -12.29
C VAL A 425 -29.95 20.75 -12.39
N THR A 426 -30.73 20.84 -11.31
CA THR A 426 -32.16 20.45 -11.27
C THR A 426 -33.02 21.29 -12.22
N ALA A 427 -32.72 22.58 -12.41
CA ALA A 427 -33.43 23.43 -13.38
C ALA A 427 -33.14 23.04 -14.84
N THR A 428 -31.95 22.46 -15.10
CA THR A 428 -31.50 22.13 -16.47
C THR A 428 -32.04 20.77 -16.93
N VAL A 429 -32.12 19.77 -16.04
CA VAL A 429 -32.67 18.44 -16.37
C VAL A 429 -34.18 18.52 -16.65
N ALA A 430 -34.93 19.29 -15.87
CA ALA A 430 -36.35 19.53 -16.15
C ALA A 430 -36.58 20.20 -17.52
N GLY A 431 -35.71 21.15 -17.90
CA GLY A 431 -35.76 21.84 -19.19
C GLY A 431 -35.35 20.97 -20.39
N VAL A 432 -34.53 19.94 -20.20
CA VAL A 432 -34.18 18.96 -21.25
C VAL A 432 -35.29 17.91 -21.39
N VAL A 433 -35.82 17.39 -20.28
CA VAL A 433 -36.96 16.45 -20.30
C VAL A 433 -38.19 17.10 -20.91
N SER A 434 -38.48 18.37 -20.61
CA SER A 434 -39.58 19.11 -21.24
C SER A 434 -39.37 19.36 -22.73
N ARG A 435 -38.12 19.51 -23.20
CA ARG A 435 -37.81 19.65 -24.64
C ARG A 435 -37.90 18.32 -25.38
N ILE A 436 -37.49 17.23 -24.76
CA ILE A 436 -37.63 15.87 -25.31
C ILE A 436 -39.11 15.49 -25.42
N ASN A 437 -39.91 15.78 -24.39
CA ASN A 437 -41.36 15.50 -24.39
C ASN A 437 -42.14 16.32 -25.45
N ASN A 438 -41.59 17.45 -25.91
CA ASN A 438 -42.22 18.34 -26.89
C ASN A 438 -41.61 18.21 -28.31
N LEU A 439 -40.86 17.13 -28.61
CA LEU A 439 -40.36 16.89 -29.97
C LEU A 439 -41.54 16.54 -30.89
N PRO A 440 -41.71 17.23 -32.05
CA PRO A 440 -42.80 16.97 -32.99
C PRO A 440 -42.49 15.72 -33.84
N ILE A 441 -42.55 14.54 -33.22
CA ILE A 441 -42.30 13.25 -33.88
C ILE A 441 -43.30 13.03 -35.04
N GLU A 442 -44.50 13.59 -34.93
CA GLU A 442 -45.55 13.55 -35.95
C GLU A 442 -45.14 14.27 -37.24
N GLU A 443 -44.41 15.39 -37.16
CA GLU A 443 -43.93 16.13 -38.33
C GLU A 443 -42.81 15.36 -39.06
N LEU A 444 -41.94 14.68 -38.31
CA LEU A 444 -40.90 13.81 -38.84
C LEU A 444 -41.49 12.60 -39.57
N LEU A 445 -42.51 11.95 -38.99
CA LEU A 445 -43.19 10.82 -39.61
C LEU A 445 -43.94 11.26 -40.88
N ASN A 446 -44.62 12.41 -40.84
CA ASN A 446 -45.29 12.97 -42.02
C ASN A 446 -44.28 13.28 -43.14
N SER A 447 -43.13 13.86 -42.82
CA SER A 447 -42.07 14.15 -43.79
C SER A 447 -41.49 12.88 -44.42
N ALA A 448 -41.29 11.83 -43.62
CA ALA A 448 -40.82 10.52 -44.11
C ALA A 448 -41.84 9.85 -45.04
N ILE A 449 -43.14 9.90 -44.70
CA ILE A 449 -44.21 9.40 -45.56
C ILE A 449 -44.28 10.19 -46.87
N GLN A 450 -44.15 11.52 -46.81
CA GLN A 450 -44.16 12.38 -47.99
C GLN A 450 -42.97 12.12 -48.92
N PHE A 451 -41.79 11.84 -48.35
CA PHE A 451 -40.61 11.41 -49.10
C PHE A 451 -40.85 10.06 -49.79
N LEU A 452 -41.39 9.07 -49.08
CA LEU A 452 -41.70 7.75 -49.66
C LEU A 452 -42.73 7.85 -50.79
N ASN A 453 -43.78 8.67 -50.62
CA ASN A 453 -44.75 8.94 -51.67
C ASN A 453 -44.13 9.64 -52.88
N SER A 454 -43.15 10.54 -52.66
CA SER A 454 -42.42 11.23 -53.74
C SER A 454 -41.47 10.28 -54.48
N ALA A 455 -40.87 9.32 -53.77
CA ALA A 455 -40.02 8.28 -54.37
C ALA A 455 -40.85 7.28 -55.20
N ASP A 456 -42.04 6.91 -54.73
CA ASP A 456 -42.96 6.02 -55.45
C ASP A 456 -43.50 6.67 -56.73
N ALA A 457 -43.76 7.99 -56.68
CA ALA A 457 -44.12 8.80 -57.85
C ALA A 457 -42.99 8.92 -58.88
N LEU A 458 -41.72 8.92 -58.44
CA LEU A 458 -40.55 8.96 -59.32
C LEU A 458 -40.31 7.60 -60.03
N ILE A 459 -40.62 6.49 -59.34
CA ILE A 459 -40.52 5.12 -59.88
C ILE A 459 -41.66 4.80 -60.85
N SER A 460 -42.83 5.41 -60.64
CA SER A 460 -44.04 5.20 -61.46
C SER A 460 -44.15 6.11 -62.68
N ASN A 461 -43.16 6.99 -62.92
CA ASN A 461 -43.19 7.90 -64.05
C ASN A 461 -42.74 7.20 -65.35
N GLU A 462 -43.68 7.01 -66.27
CA GLU A 462 -43.49 6.34 -67.57
C GLU A 462 -42.45 7.07 -68.46
N ASP A 463 -42.19 8.36 -68.25
CA ASP A 463 -41.20 9.14 -69.01
C ASP A 463 -39.74 8.79 -68.67
N LEU A 464 -39.47 8.11 -67.55
CA LEU A 464 -38.12 7.63 -67.23
C LEU A 464 -37.75 6.30 -67.94
N ARG A 465 -38.72 5.62 -68.57
CA ARG A 465 -38.47 4.36 -69.31
C ARG A 465 -37.76 4.54 -70.66
N GLU A 466 -37.62 5.78 -71.14
CA GLU A 466 -37.08 6.09 -72.48
C GLU A 466 -35.66 6.68 -72.48
N THR A 467 -34.87 6.57 -71.40
CA THR A 467 -33.48 7.10 -71.41
C THR A 467 -32.40 6.01 -71.25
N PRO A 468 -31.85 5.44 -72.34
CA PRO A 468 -30.90 4.32 -72.28
C PRO A 468 -29.46 4.68 -71.91
N LYS A 469 -29.17 5.95 -71.57
CA LYS A 469 -27.79 6.44 -71.41
C LYS A 469 -27.36 6.72 -69.97
N VAL A 470 -28.26 7.07 -69.05
CA VAL A 470 -27.88 7.38 -67.66
C VAL A 470 -27.86 6.12 -66.78
N VAL A 471 -28.74 5.15 -67.05
CA VAL A 471 -28.82 3.89 -66.29
C VAL A 471 -27.62 2.97 -66.54
N ARG A 472 -27.00 3.01 -67.72
CA ARG A 472 -25.79 2.18 -68.01
C ARG A 472 -24.51 2.74 -67.37
N ALA A 473 -24.44 4.03 -67.09
CA ALA A 473 -23.31 4.63 -66.38
C ALA A 473 -23.38 4.30 -64.88
N LEU A 474 -24.56 4.45 -64.26
CA LEU A 474 -24.77 4.10 -62.85
C LEU A 474 -24.69 2.58 -62.58
N LEU A 475 -25.05 1.73 -63.54
CA LEU A 475 -24.83 0.27 -63.45
C LEU A 475 -23.37 -0.16 -63.68
N GLY A 476 -22.51 0.72 -64.23
CA GLY A 476 -21.06 0.52 -64.31
C GLY A 476 -20.39 0.80 -62.97
N ASP A 477 -20.71 1.95 -62.37
CA ASP A 477 -20.09 2.40 -61.10
C ASP A 477 -20.46 1.48 -59.91
N VAL A 478 -21.68 0.90 -59.90
CA VAL A 478 -22.08 -0.09 -58.87
C VAL A 478 -21.41 -1.45 -59.10
N ARG A 479 -21.10 -1.82 -60.35
CA ARG A 479 -20.46 -3.12 -60.66
C ARG A 479 -18.96 -3.11 -60.33
N ASP A 480 -18.31 -1.95 -60.40
CA ASP A 480 -16.91 -1.78 -59.99
C ASP A 480 -16.73 -1.78 -58.47
N ILE A 481 -17.70 -1.26 -57.71
CA ILE A 481 -17.69 -1.33 -56.23
C ILE A 481 -17.94 -2.77 -55.75
N VAL A 482 -18.88 -3.50 -56.37
CA VAL A 482 -19.20 -4.90 -56.03
C VAL A 482 -18.15 -5.90 -56.56
N GLY A 483 -17.41 -5.53 -57.61
CA GLY A 483 -16.35 -6.34 -58.22
C GLY A 483 -14.96 -6.15 -57.60
N SER A 484 -14.77 -5.17 -56.71
CA SER A 484 -13.48 -4.89 -56.08
C SER A 484 -12.99 -6.06 -55.22
N ASP A 485 -11.69 -6.35 -55.29
CA ASP A 485 -11.02 -7.43 -54.55
C ASP A 485 -11.25 -7.32 -53.03
N ASP A 486 -11.50 -6.10 -52.53
CA ASP A 486 -11.82 -5.82 -51.13
C ASP A 486 -13.22 -6.30 -50.72
N VAL A 487 -14.21 -6.25 -51.60
CA VAL A 487 -15.59 -6.71 -51.34
C VAL A 487 -15.73 -8.22 -51.53
N GLN A 488 -15.00 -8.81 -52.50
CA GLN A 488 -14.97 -10.26 -52.70
C GLN A 488 -14.20 -11.02 -51.60
N ALA A 489 -13.30 -10.35 -50.88
CA ALA A 489 -12.58 -10.92 -49.75
C ALA A 489 -13.37 -10.93 -48.43
N ILE A 490 -14.53 -10.26 -48.35
CA ILE A 490 -15.34 -10.15 -47.13
C ILE A 490 -15.86 -11.53 -46.65
N PRO A 491 -16.41 -12.42 -47.50
CA PRO A 491 -16.87 -13.74 -47.05
C PRO A 491 -15.72 -14.64 -46.57
N VAL A 492 -14.54 -14.52 -47.17
CA VAL A 492 -13.35 -15.32 -46.81
C VAL A 492 -12.72 -14.82 -45.50
N LYS A 493 -12.66 -13.51 -45.28
CA LYS A 493 -12.21 -12.90 -44.03
C LYS A 493 -13.20 -13.17 -42.88
N LEU A 494 -14.50 -13.22 -43.16
CA LEU A 494 -15.53 -13.55 -42.17
C LEU A 494 -15.48 -15.04 -41.77
N ASN A 495 -15.32 -15.97 -42.74
CA ASN A 495 -15.12 -17.39 -42.44
C ASN A 495 -13.82 -17.68 -41.69
N ALA A 496 -12.74 -16.96 -41.95
CA ALA A 496 -11.48 -17.08 -41.21
C ALA A 496 -11.55 -16.50 -39.79
N THR A 497 -12.52 -15.62 -39.51
CA THR A 497 -12.77 -15.04 -38.18
C THR A 497 -13.73 -15.92 -37.39
N LEU A 498 -14.76 -16.48 -38.04
CA LEU A 498 -15.68 -17.45 -37.45
C LEU A 498 -14.98 -18.78 -37.13
N GLY A 499 -14.08 -19.27 -37.98
CA GLY A 499 -13.28 -20.46 -37.68
C GLY A 499 -12.33 -20.27 -36.49
N ARG A 500 -11.79 -19.06 -36.27
CA ARG A 500 -11.01 -18.74 -35.06
C ARG A 500 -11.88 -18.66 -33.82
N PHE A 501 -13.14 -18.23 -33.95
CA PHE A 501 -14.11 -18.18 -32.86
C PHE A 501 -14.56 -19.60 -32.44
N GLU A 502 -14.81 -20.49 -33.41
CA GLU A 502 -15.11 -21.91 -33.14
C GLU A 502 -13.92 -22.65 -32.56
N THR A 503 -12.69 -22.34 -32.99
CA THR A 503 -11.48 -22.95 -32.41
C THR A 503 -11.24 -22.46 -30.97
N LEU A 504 -11.47 -21.17 -30.68
CA LEU A 504 -11.43 -20.62 -29.32
C LEU A 504 -12.52 -21.22 -28.42
N LEU A 505 -13.72 -21.45 -28.95
CA LEU A 505 -14.82 -22.07 -28.22
C LEU A 505 -14.56 -23.56 -27.97
N ALA A 506 -14.02 -24.28 -28.95
CA ALA A 506 -13.60 -25.68 -28.80
C ALA A 506 -12.38 -25.86 -27.88
N GLN A 507 -11.51 -24.85 -27.76
CA GLN A 507 -10.42 -24.83 -26.77
C GLN A 507 -10.97 -24.57 -25.35
N LEU A 508 -11.97 -23.69 -25.21
CA LEU A 508 -12.65 -23.37 -23.95
C LEU A 508 -13.55 -24.50 -23.43
N GLU A 509 -14.02 -25.38 -24.32
CA GLU A 509 -14.80 -26.57 -23.95
C GLU A 509 -13.91 -27.73 -23.47
N LYS A 510 -12.60 -27.66 -23.74
CA LYS A 510 -11.65 -28.74 -23.44
C LYS A 510 -10.89 -28.58 -22.12
N ASP A 511 -10.79 -27.36 -21.62
CA ASP A 511 -10.18 -27.07 -20.33
C ASP A 511 -11.26 -26.82 -19.27
N LYS A 512 -11.07 -27.47 -18.10
CA LYS A 512 -11.96 -27.60 -16.93
C LYS A 512 -12.45 -26.29 -16.27
N PHE A 513 -12.34 -25.15 -16.94
CA PHE A 513 -12.75 -23.84 -16.49
C PHE A 513 -14.27 -23.63 -16.60
N THR A 514 -14.92 -24.21 -17.61
CA THR A 514 -16.38 -24.09 -17.81
C THR A 514 -17.18 -24.75 -16.70
N THR A 515 -16.72 -25.86 -16.13
CA THR A 515 -17.43 -26.52 -15.00
C THR A 515 -17.37 -25.69 -13.72
N GLN A 516 -16.24 -25.02 -13.44
CA GLN A 516 -16.09 -24.16 -12.26
C GLN A 516 -16.78 -22.81 -12.44
N LEU A 517 -16.77 -22.25 -13.66
CA LEU A 517 -17.45 -21.00 -13.96
C LEU A 517 -18.97 -21.17 -13.96
N VAL A 518 -19.49 -22.28 -14.49
CA VAL A 518 -20.93 -22.59 -14.41
C VAL A 518 -21.35 -22.85 -12.97
N ALA A 519 -20.55 -23.57 -12.17
CA ALA A 519 -20.84 -23.75 -10.75
C ALA A 519 -20.80 -22.43 -9.96
N ALA A 520 -19.87 -21.53 -10.28
CA ALA A 520 -19.79 -20.20 -9.66
C ALA A 520 -20.93 -19.27 -10.11
N VAL A 521 -21.34 -19.33 -11.37
CA VAL A 521 -22.48 -18.57 -11.90
C VAL A 521 -23.81 -19.13 -11.37
N ASP A 522 -23.95 -20.44 -11.21
CA ASP A 522 -25.12 -21.07 -10.59
C ASP A 522 -25.19 -20.74 -9.09
N ALA A 523 -24.06 -20.73 -8.37
CA ALA A 523 -23.99 -20.30 -6.98
C ALA A 523 -24.30 -18.80 -6.83
N ALA A 524 -23.81 -17.97 -7.74
CA ALA A 524 -24.12 -16.54 -7.77
C ALA A 524 -25.58 -16.26 -8.16
N ALA A 525 -26.16 -17.05 -9.07
CA ALA A 525 -27.56 -16.97 -9.44
C ALA A 525 -28.48 -17.48 -8.32
N ALA A 526 -28.09 -18.53 -7.59
CA ALA A 526 -28.79 -19.02 -6.41
C ALA A 526 -28.74 -18.00 -5.26
N ALA A 527 -27.59 -17.37 -5.02
CA ALA A 527 -27.44 -16.29 -4.05
C ALA A 527 -28.25 -15.04 -4.45
N ALA A 528 -28.23 -14.66 -5.74
CA ALA A 528 -29.02 -13.55 -6.25
C ALA A 528 -30.53 -13.82 -6.16
N ASN A 529 -30.98 -15.05 -6.44
CA ASN A 529 -32.38 -15.45 -6.27
C ASN A 529 -32.80 -15.54 -4.79
N GLY A 530 -31.90 -15.96 -3.89
CA GLY A 530 -32.14 -15.97 -2.44
C GLY A 530 -32.27 -14.56 -1.85
N VAL A 531 -31.50 -13.60 -2.36
CA VAL A 531 -31.63 -12.18 -2.02
C VAL A 531 -32.92 -11.59 -2.61
N ASN A 532 -33.27 -11.91 -3.86
CA ASN A 532 -34.49 -11.38 -4.49
C ASN A 532 -35.78 -11.92 -3.82
N ALA A 533 -35.78 -13.18 -3.38
CA ALA A 533 -36.88 -13.79 -2.61
C ALA A 533 -37.02 -13.22 -1.18
N SER A 534 -35.94 -12.68 -0.61
CA SER A 534 -35.94 -12.07 0.73
C SER A 534 -36.37 -10.59 0.73
N VAL A 535 -36.51 -9.96 -0.45
CA VAL A 535 -36.87 -8.55 -0.62
C VAL A 535 -38.32 -8.38 -1.13
N GLU A 536 -38.95 -9.47 -1.60
CA GLU A 536 -40.36 -9.50 -2.00
C GLU A 536 -41.29 -9.36 -0.78
N GLY A 537 -41.63 -8.11 -0.44
CA GLY A 537 -42.52 -7.78 0.68
C GLY A 537 -42.09 -6.53 1.44
N VAL A 538 -40.80 -6.17 1.37
CA VAL A 538 -40.24 -4.97 2.01
C VAL A 538 -40.86 -3.69 1.45
N PRO A 539 -41.05 -3.51 0.12
CA PRO A 539 -41.72 -2.31 -0.40
C PRO A 539 -43.18 -2.20 0.06
N ALA A 540 -43.88 -3.33 0.25
CA ALA A 540 -45.26 -3.35 0.74
C ALA A 540 -45.33 -2.98 2.24
N LEU A 541 -44.39 -3.48 3.04
CA LEU A 541 -44.26 -3.15 4.46
C LEU A 541 -43.91 -1.66 4.67
N VAL A 542 -42.98 -1.11 3.87
CA VAL A 542 -42.65 0.32 3.88
C VAL A 542 -43.87 1.17 3.50
N LYS A 543 -44.63 0.77 2.48
CA LYS A 543 -45.86 1.46 2.07
C LYS A 543 -46.94 1.41 3.16
N GLN A 544 -47.06 0.29 3.89
CA GLN A 544 -47.98 0.16 5.03
C GLN A 544 -47.53 1.01 6.23
N LEU A 545 -46.24 1.05 6.56
CA LEU A 545 -45.69 1.92 7.60
C LEU A 545 -45.91 3.41 7.29
N GLN A 546 -45.70 3.82 6.04
CA GLN A 546 -45.99 5.18 5.59
C GLN A 546 -47.49 5.50 5.68
N ALA A 547 -48.37 4.55 5.36
CA ALA A 547 -49.82 4.74 5.45
C ALA A 547 -50.33 4.84 6.90
N VAL A 548 -49.71 4.11 7.84
CA VAL A 548 -50.00 4.22 9.28
C VAL A 548 -49.47 5.55 9.82
N ALA A 549 -48.25 5.94 9.46
CA ALA A 549 -47.65 7.22 9.86
C ALA A 549 -48.47 8.43 9.35
N ALA A 550 -48.95 8.40 8.10
CA ALA A 550 -49.77 9.46 7.53
C ALA A 550 -51.18 9.57 8.15
N LYS A 551 -51.67 8.50 8.80
CA LYS A 551 -53.00 8.48 9.45
C LYS A 551 -52.97 8.68 10.96
N ALA A 552 -51.79 8.64 11.58
CA ALA A 552 -51.61 8.75 13.03
C ALA A 552 -52.02 10.12 13.60
N GLU A 553 -52.10 11.17 12.78
CA GLU A 553 -52.53 12.51 13.21
C GLU A 553 -54.05 12.70 13.32
N THR A 554 -54.87 11.75 12.84
CA THR A 554 -56.33 12.01 12.66
C THR A 554 -57.27 10.92 13.19
N LEU A 555 -56.76 9.81 13.72
CA LEU A 555 -57.59 8.67 14.15
C LEU A 555 -57.74 8.56 15.69
N PRO A 556 -58.93 8.16 16.19
CA PRO A 556 -59.11 7.75 17.58
C PRO A 556 -58.23 6.54 17.94
N LEU A 557 -57.76 6.46 19.21
CA LEU A 557 -56.84 5.42 19.68
C LEU A 557 -57.30 3.97 19.43
N GLU A 558 -58.62 3.74 19.34
CA GLU A 558 -59.23 2.43 19.10
C GLU A 558 -58.96 1.88 17.68
N ASP A 559 -58.81 2.76 16.68
CA ASP A 559 -58.48 2.39 15.31
C ASP A 559 -56.98 2.15 15.12
N LEU A 560 -56.15 2.83 15.93
CA LEU A 560 -54.69 2.69 15.90
C LEU A 560 -54.24 1.30 16.37
N THR A 561 -54.89 0.75 17.40
CA THR A 561 -54.62 -0.61 17.89
C THR A 561 -54.97 -1.68 16.86
N THR A 562 -56.02 -1.47 16.07
CA THR A 562 -56.40 -2.40 15.00
C THR A 562 -55.35 -2.40 13.88
N GLN A 563 -54.86 -1.23 13.47
CA GLN A 563 -53.82 -1.13 12.44
C GLN A 563 -52.46 -1.70 12.89
N LEU A 564 -52.08 -1.51 14.17
CA LEU A 564 -50.87 -2.11 14.74
C LEU A 564 -50.96 -3.64 14.79
N THR A 565 -52.15 -4.20 15.06
CA THR A 565 -52.36 -5.65 15.06
C THR A 565 -52.19 -6.23 13.65
N THR A 566 -52.69 -5.53 12.62
CA THR A 566 -52.52 -5.93 11.21
C THR A 566 -51.08 -5.82 10.74
N LEU A 567 -50.35 -4.81 11.20
CA LEU A 567 -48.92 -4.64 10.92
C LEU A 567 -48.09 -5.78 11.55
N THR A 568 -48.44 -6.16 12.78
CA THR A 568 -47.78 -7.27 13.49
C THR A 568 -48.05 -8.61 12.80
N ALA A 569 -49.29 -8.85 12.36
CA ALA A 569 -49.64 -10.02 11.55
C ALA A 569 -48.92 -10.07 10.19
N SER A 570 -48.66 -8.90 9.58
CA SER A 570 -47.92 -8.79 8.32
C SER A 570 -46.42 -9.04 8.51
N ALA A 571 -45.85 -8.64 9.65
CA ALA A 571 -44.47 -8.95 10.02
C ALA A 571 -44.29 -10.45 10.33
N ASP A 572 -45.23 -11.08 11.04
CA ASP A 572 -45.23 -12.53 11.31
C ASP A 572 -45.38 -13.36 10.03
N ALA A 573 -46.11 -12.86 9.03
CA ALA A 573 -46.24 -13.53 7.73
C ALA A 573 -44.92 -13.57 6.94
N ILE A 574 -44.08 -12.53 7.05
CA ILE A 574 -42.76 -12.45 6.40
C ILE A 574 -41.75 -13.35 7.14
N LEU A 575 -41.74 -13.32 8.48
CA LEU A 575 -40.87 -14.14 9.32
C LEU A 575 -41.27 -15.62 9.35
N GLY A 576 -42.53 -15.92 9.02
CA GLY A 576 -43.08 -17.27 8.95
C GLY A 576 -42.83 -18.00 7.63
N THR A 577 -42.26 -17.34 6.63
CA THR A 577 -41.98 -17.94 5.31
C THR A 577 -40.97 -19.08 5.42
N ASP A 578 -41.17 -20.14 4.63
CA ASP A 578 -40.26 -21.29 4.61
C ASP A 578 -38.83 -20.88 4.20
N ALA A 579 -38.69 -19.83 3.40
CA ALA A 579 -37.40 -19.22 3.05
C ALA A 579 -36.68 -18.58 4.24
N ALA A 580 -37.38 -17.83 5.10
CA ALA A 580 -36.78 -17.25 6.31
C ALA A 580 -36.38 -18.32 7.35
N LYS A 581 -37.09 -19.45 7.37
CA LYS A 581 -36.77 -20.61 8.23
C LYS A 581 -35.61 -21.45 7.71
N GLN A 582 -35.39 -21.50 6.40
CA GLN A 582 -34.33 -22.28 5.74
C GLN A 582 -32.98 -21.55 5.69
N LEU A 583 -32.98 -20.22 5.78
CA LEU A 583 -31.77 -19.39 5.70
C LEU A 583 -30.62 -19.82 6.63
N PRO A 584 -30.83 -20.21 7.91
CA PRO A 584 -29.74 -20.67 8.76
C PRO A 584 -29.14 -22.02 8.32
N ALA A 585 -29.97 -22.89 7.72
CA ALA A 585 -29.51 -24.17 7.19
C ALA A 585 -28.69 -23.99 5.91
N ASP A 586 -29.11 -23.08 5.03
CA ASP A 586 -28.40 -22.75 3.78
C ASP A 586 -27.05 -22.07 4.05
N LEU A 587 -27.00 -21.17 5.04
CA LEU A 587 -25.74 -20.58 5.52
C LEU A 587 -24.81 -21.64 6.15
N GLY A 588 -25.37 -22.58 6.91
CA GLY A 588 -24.60 -23.70 7.47
C GLY A 588 -24.02 -24.62 6.40
N ALA A 589 -24.76 -24.87 5.33
CA ALA A 589 -24.29 -25.65 4.19
C ALA A 589 -23.15 -24.93 3.44
N ALA A 590 -23.30 -23.62 3.17
CA ALA A 590 -22.26 -22.82 2.53
C ALA A 590 -20.95 -22.76 3.36
N LEU A 591 -21.06 -22.61 4.68
CA LEU A 591 -19.90 -22.60 5.58
C LEU A 591 -19.20 -23.96 5.67
N ASN A 592 -19.95 -25.06 5.58
CA ASN A 592 -19.37 -26.40 5.54
C ASN A 592 -18.63 -26.67 4.21
N GLU A 593 -19.14 -26.19 3.08
CA GLU A 593 -18.49 -26.31 1.77
C GLU A 593 -17.15 -25.55 1.74
N ILE A 594 -17.11 -24.35 2.32
CA ILE A 594 -15.88 -23.55 2.48
C ILE A 594 -14.87 -24.25 3.39
N ASN A 595 -15.33 -24.84 4.50
CA ASN A 595 -14.44 -25.62 5.38
C ASN A 595 -13.92 -26.89 4.71
N ALA A 596 -14.71 -27.54 3.84
CA ALA A 596 -14.30 -28.70 3.06
C ALA A 596 -13.22 -28.32 2.02
N THR A 597 -13.38 -27.19 1.31
CA THR A 597 -12.38 -26.68 0.36
C THR A 597 -11.09 -26.26 1.08
N LEU A 598 -11.20 -25.62 2.24
CA LEU A 598 -10.03 -25.26 3.06
C LEU A 598 -9.32 -26.48 3.64
N ARG A 599 -10.05 -27.56 3.94
CA ARG A 599 -9.48 -28.84 4.39
C ARG A 599 -8.81 -29.59 3.26
N GLU A 600 -9.37 -29.58 2.06
CA GLU A 600 -8.75 -30.14 0.84
C GLU A 600 -7.46 -29.39 0.47
N LEU A 601 -7.42 -28.07 0.68
CA LEU A 601 -6.19 -27.27 0.55
C LEU A 601 -5.15 -27.54 1.64
N ARG A 602 -5.59 -27.99 2.84
CA ARG A 602 -4.71 -28.31 3.98
C ARG A 602 -4.21 -29.76 3.98
N GLU A 603 -5.01 -30.70 3.47
CA GLU A 603 -4.72 -32.14 3.44
C GLU A 603 -4.21 -32.61 2.04
N GLY A 604 -4.42 -31.82 0.98
CA GLY A 604 -3.95 -32.07 -0.40
C GLY A 604 -2.55 -31.53 -0.68
N GLY A 605 -1.54 -32.34 -0.34
CA GLY A 605 -0.12 -32.00 -0.30
C GLY A 605 0.53 -31.33 -1.52
N ALA A 606 1.54 -30.51 -1.19
CA ALA A 606 2.49 -29.80 -2.04
C ALA A 606 3.23 -30.67 -3.10
N VAL A 607 3.10 -32.00 -3.08
CA VAL A 607 3.81 -32.89 -4.02
C VAL A 607 3.10 -32.98 -5.38
N THR A 608 1.77 -32.90 -5.43
CA THR A 608 1.01 -32.93 -6.70
C THR A 608 1.12 -31.59 -7.45
N ASN A 609 1.14 -30.48 -6.70
CA ASN A 609 1.36 -29.15 -7.26
C ASN A 609 2.79 -28.95 -7.75
N ILE A 610 3.82 -29.57 -7.14
CA ILE A 610 5.18 -29.51 -7.69
C ILE A 610 5.27 -30.25 -9.03
N ASN A 611 4.64 -31.41 -9.18
CA ASN A 611 4.60 -32.10 -10.47
C ASN A 611 3.77 -31.35 -11.53
N ALA A 612 2.65 -30.73 -11.14
CA ALA A 612 1.86 -29.87 -12.03
C ALA A 612 2.60 -28.57 -12.39
N THR A 613 3.37 -28.01 -11.45
CA THR A 613 4.20 -26.82 -11.68
C THR A 613 5.41 -27.16 -12.55
N LEU A 614 6.02 -28.33 -12.39
CA LEU A 614 7.09 -28.83 -13.26
C LEU A 614 6.56 -29.16 -14.66
N ASP A 615 5.34 -29.70 -14.78
CA ASP A 615 4.69 -29.96 -16.06
C ASP A 615 4.25 -28.66 -16.76
N SER A 616 3.74 -27.68 -16.00
CA SER A 616 3.44 -26.33 -16.50
C SER A 616 4.70 -25.55 -16.86
N ALA A 617 5.80 -25.69 -16.12
CA ALA A 617 7.09 -25.09 -16.45
C ALA A 617 7.71 -25.73 -17.70
N ARG A 618 7.52 -27.05 -17.90
CA ARG A 618 7.94 -27.76 -19.10
C ARG A 618 7.10 -27.37 -20.31
N LYS A 619 5.78 -27.28 -20.16
CA LYS A 619 4.84 -26.79 -21.20
C LYS A 619 5.05 -25.32 -21.53
N ALA A 620 5.38 -24.48 -20.55
CA ALA A 620 5.75 -23.09 -20.78
C ALA A 620 7.10 -22.99 -21.50
N ALA A 621 8.09 -23.82 -21.15
CA ALA A 621 9.36 -23.91 -21.87
C ALA A 621 9.16 -24.40 -23.31
N ASP A 622 8.27 -25.37 -23.55
CA ASP A 622 7.90 -25.87 -24.87
C ASP A 622 7.11 -24.82 -25.67
N ALA A 623 6.21 -24.05 -25.03
CA ALA A 623 5.47 -22.96 -25.66
C ALA A 623 6.38 -21.79 -26.04
N VAL A 624 7.38 -21.47 -25.21
CA VAL A 624 8.42 -20.49 -25.52
C VAL A 624 9.34 -20.99 -26.63
N ALA A 625 9.73 -22.27 -26.61
CA ALA A 625 10.50 -22.90 -27.69
C ALA A 625 9.73 -22.90 -29.03
N THR A 626 8.42 -23.10 -29.00
CA THR A 626 7.54 -23.07 -30.18
C THR A 626 7.33 -21.64 -30.68
N SER A 627 7.14 -20.65 -29.80
CA SER A 627 7.09 -19.22 -30.19
C SER A 627 8.42 -18.69 -30.76
N THR A 628 9.55 -19.30 -30.39
CA THR A 628 10.86 -18.93 -30.95
C THR A 628 11.01 -19.36 -32.42
N GLN A 629 10.22 -20.33 -32.89
CA GLN A 629 10.20 -20.74 -34.31
C GLN A 629 9.45 -19.76 -35.22
N ASP A 630 8.52 -18.95 -34.67
CA ASP A 630 7.72 -17.99 -35.42
C ASP A 630 8.31 -16.57 -35.48
N LEU A 631 9.30 -16.29 -34.61
CA LEU A 631 10.02 -15.02 -34.54
C LEU A 631 10.65 -14.58 -35.88
N PRO A 632 11.29 -15.46 -36.69
CA PRO A 632 11.80 -15.09 -38.01
C PRO A 632 10.71 -14.60 -38.98
N ALA A 633 9.52 -15.22 -38.94
CA ALA A 633 8.40 -14.84 -39.79
C ALA A 633 7.77 -13.51 -39.35
N LEU A 634 7.80 -13.22 -38.05
CA LEU A 634 7.32 -11.95 -37.50
C LEU A 634 8.25 -10.79 -37.86
N VAL A 635 9.56 -11.00 -37.81
CA VAL A 635 10.58 -10.03 -38.25
C VAL A 635 10.45 -9.71 -39.74
N GLU A 636 10.19 -10.72 -40.59
CA GLU A 636 9.96 -10.48 -42.02
C GLU A 636 8.65 -9.73 -42.29
N ARG A 637 7.58 -9.98 -41.53
CA ARG A 637 6.34 -9.18 -41.64
C ARG A 637 6.55 -7.73 -41.22
N VAL A 638 7.29 -7.48 -40.14
CA VAL A 638 7.61 -6.11 -39.70
C VAL A 638 8.48 -5.39 -40.73
N ARG A 639 9.45 -6.08 -41.36
CA ARG A 639 10.23 -5.52 -42.47
C ARG A 639 9.39 -5.18 -43.69
N LEU A 640 8.44 -6.04 -44.06
CA LEU A 640 7.52 -5.79 -45.16
C LEU A 640 6.65 -4.56 -44.88
N VAL A 641 6.08 -4.44 -43.68
CA VAL A 641 5.27 -3.29 -43.28
C VAL A 641 6.10 -2.01 -43.24
N LEU A 642 7.33 -2.05 -42.73
CA LEU A 642 8.23 -0.89 -42.70
C LEU A 642 8.68 -0.46 -44.11
N ASN A 643 8.92 -1.41 -45.01
CA ASN A 643 9.25 -1.10 -46.41
C ASN A 643 8.06 -0.51 -47.16
N GLN A 644 6.85 -1.03 -46.92
CA GLN A 644 5.61 -0.49 -47.47
C GLN A 644 5.37 0.94 -46.97
N ALA A 645 5.54 1.17 -45.66
CA ALA A 645 5.44 2.50 -45.07
C ALA A 645 6.47 3.48 -45.65
N ASN A 646 7.74 3.06 -45.82
CA ASN A 646 8.77 3.89 -46.45
C ASN A 646 8.46 4.24 -47.91
N GLN A 647 7.89 3.30 -48.69
CA GLN A 647 7.48 3.57 -50.08
C GLN A 647 6.29 4.52 -50.14
N THR A 648 5.29 4.36 -49.28
CA THR A 648 4.15 5.26 -49.17
C THR A 648 4.59 6.67 -48.76
N ILE A 649 5.51 6.79 -47.80
CA ILE A 649 6.02 8.07 -47.31
C ILE A 649 6.95 8.75 -48.33
N ALA A 650 7.78 8.00 -49.06
CA ALA A 650 8.58 8.54 -50.16
C ALA A 650 7.72 9.11 -51.29
N GLY A 651 6.52 8.57 -51.51
CA GLY A 651 5.52 9.12 -52.42
C GLY A 651 4.98 10.49 -51.99
N TYR A 652 4.90 10.75 -50.68
CA TYR A 652 4.45 12.02 -50.09
C TYR A 652 5.57 13.06 -49.89
N ASN A 653 6.85 12.65 -49.91
CA ASN A 653 8.01 13.53 -49.69
C ASN A 653 8.42 14.37 -50.93
N LYS A 654 7.47 14.68 -51.82
CA LYS A 654 7.69 15.58 -52.98
C LYS A 654 7.35 17.05 -52.71
N GLY A 655 6.92 17.39 -51.49
CA GLY A 655 6.77 18.78 -51.06
C GLY A 655 6.82 18.89 -49.54
N ASP A 656 7.97 19.30 -49.01
CA ASP A 656 8.33 19.91 -47.71
C ASP A 656 7.38 19.87 -46.47
N VAL A 657 6.44 18.93 -46.34
CA VAL A 657 5.38 18.96 -45.29
C VAL A 657 5.53 17.87 -44.21
N LEU A 658 6.60 17.06 -44.20
CA LEU A 658 6.80 16.09 -43.10
C LEU A 658 7.71 16.63 -41.99
N SER A 659 7.22 16.64 -40.75
CA SER A 659 7.92 17.16 -39.56
C SER A 659 9.14 16.31 -39.16
N ARG A 660 10.13 16.96 -38.52
CA ARG A 660 11.34 16.29 -37.99
C ARG A 660 11.01 15.19 -36.97
N ASP A 661 9.86 15.31 -36.30
CA ASP A 661 9.40 14.38 -35.27
C ASP A 661 8.95 13.04 -35.86
N ALA A 662 8.29 13.06 -37.03
CA ALA A 662 7.96 11.85 -37.77
C ALA A 662 9.22 11.10 -38.24
N GLN A 663 10.26 11.84 -38.67
CA GLN A 663 11.55 11.25 -39.01
C GLN A 663 12.30 10.71 -37.77
N SER A 664 12.12 11.33 -36.60
CA SER A 664 12.68 10.82 -35.35
C SER A 664 11.99 9.53 -34.91
N ALA A 665 10.65 9.50 -34.92
CA ALA A 665 9.86 8.33 -34.58
C ALA A 665 10.20 7.12 -35.47
N LEU A 666 10.39 7.34 -36.78
CA LEU A 666 10.81 6.27 -37.70
C LEU A 666 12.23 5.75 -37.41
N ARG A 667 13.15 6.62 -37.02
CA ARG A 667 14.50 6.21 -36.59
C ARG A 667 14.46 5.41 -35.28
N ASP A 668 13.62 5.81 -34.34
CA ASP A 668 13.50 5.13 -33.04
C ASP A 668 12.82 3.76 -33.19
N ILE A 669 11.82 3.65 -34.06
CA ILE A 669 11.21 2.36 -34.45
C ILE A 669 12.24 1.45 -35.13
N SER A 670 13.08 2.00 -36.01
CA SER A 670 14.17 1.24 -36.65
C SER A 670 15.19 0.72 -35.63
N LYS A 671 15.58 1.55 -34.65
CA LYS A 671 16.50 1.13 -33.57
C LYS A 671 15.88 0.06 -32.66
N ALA A 672 14.59 0.18 -32.34
CA ALA A 672 13.87 -0.82 -31.55
C ALA A 672 13.80 -2.17 -32.29
N ALA A 673 13.56 -2.16 -33.60
CA ALA A 673 13.56 -3.37 -34.42
C ALA A 673 14.96 -4.03 -34.49
N GLU A 674 16.04 -3.25 -34.57
CA GLU A 674 17.41 -3.77 -34.49
C GLU A 674 17.74 -4.36 -33.12
N ALA A 675 17.32 -3.71 -32.04
CA ALA A 675 17.50 -4.21 -30.68
C ALA A 675 16.76 -5.54 -30.45
N MET A 676 15.52 -5.65 -30.92
CA MET A 676 14.77 -6.92 -30.86
C MET A 676 15.41 -8.03 -31.70
N THR A 677 15.98 -7.68 -32.86
CA THR A 677 16.72 -8.65 -33.69
C THR A 677 18.00 -9.12 -33.01
N SER A 678 18.69 -8.23 -32.30
CA SER A 678 19.89 -8.54 -31.51
C SER A 678 19.56 -9.46 -30.34
N LEU A 679 18.47 -9.16 -29.62
CA LEU A 679 17.95 -9.97 -28.51
C LEU A 679 17.55 -11.37 -28.99
N ALA A 680 16.83 -11.47 -30.11
CA ALA A 680 16.42 -12.75 -30.69
C ALA A 680 17.65 -13.62 -31.03
N ARG A 681 18.68 -13.06 -31.66
CA ARG A 681 19.94 -13.77 -31.94
C ARG A 681 20.70 -14.17 -30.67
N MET A 682 20.65 -13.34 -29.63
CA MET A 682 21.29 -13.63 -28.35
C MET A 682 20.60 -14.80 -27.65
N LEU A 683 19.27 -14.82 -27.64
CA LEU A 683 18.45 -15.90 -27.09
C LEU A 683 18.59 -17.21 -27.88
N GLU A 684 18.70 -17.14 -29.20
CA GLU A 684 18.99 -18.30 -30.06
C GLU A 684 20.37 -18.90 -29.77
N ARG A 685 21.37 -18.06 -29.45
CA ARG A 685 22.73 -18.51 -29.11
C ARG A 685 22.88 -19.06 -27.69
N ASN A 686 22.10 -18.56 -26.74
CA ASN A 686 22.20 -18.91 -25.32
C ASN A 686 20.82 -18.95 -24.64
N PRO A 687 20.02 -20.00 -24.88
CA PRO A 687 18.67 -20.12 -24.31
C PRO A 687 18.65 -20.21 -22.78
N GLY A 688 19.76 -20.58 -22.14
CA GLY A 688 19.88 -20.66 -20.68
C GLY A 688 20.10 -19.32 -19.94
N SER A 689 20.26 -18.21 -20.67
CA SER A 689 20.45 -16.87 -20.07
C SER A 689 19.20 -16.38 -19.31
N LEU A 690 18.00 -16.75 -19.79
CA LEU A 690 16.71 -16.40 -19.17
C LEU A 690 16.52 -16.98 -17.76
N ILE A 691 17.12 -18.13 -17.46
CA ILE A 691 16.98 -18.80 -16.16
C ILE A 691 18.09 -18.38 -15.18
N ARG A 692 19.26 -17.98 -15.69
CA ARG A 692 20.42 -17.61 -14.86
C ARG A 692 20.56 -16.11 -14.62
N GLY A 693 19.74 -15.27 -15.27
CA GLY A 693 19.75 -13.82 -15.09
C GLY A 693 21.07 -13.14 -15.47
N ARG A 694 21.85 -13.74 -16.39
CA ARG A 694 23.15 -13.22 -16.84
C ARG A 694 23.26 -13.24 -18.36
#